data_AF-A0A495JLA3-F1
#
_entry.id   AF-A0A495JLA3-F1
#
_cell.length_a   1.000
_cell.length_b   1.000
_cell.length_c   1.000
_cell.angle_alpha   90.00
_cell.angle_beta   90.00
_cell.angle_gamma   90.00
#
_symmetry.space_group_name_H-M   'P 1'
#
loop_
_entity.id
_entity.type
_entity.pdbx_description
1 polymer ?
#
loop_
_entity_poly.entity_id
_entity_poly.type
_entity_poly.pdbx_seq_one_letter_code
_entity_poly.pdbx_strand_id
1 'polypeptide(L)'
;MRASFERVAPRGWGTHRSIGAAVRAAAPGATVTVQPGEYTERLVLDKPVVIRAEGGAGSVRLIGAGGPALTLLAESGAVHGLRVEATGDAVAVLAERGAITLESCEIQGTVQIGGTAAPVLRNCRVEDGGIVLDDASTARLVDCTVTSAPGTGVLARGDAAPELTGIRVAHAAGDGIVFAGAARGLLDDCEIGRPGGTGLVLREQAAPTVRTARIRDPRGDGIRVEGPVAPATGTKTAGNDSGRIGGTAGATTGGPLLERFEVARAGGFGVWLSGSVNVVVRDGTVTGPARTGVLIEGDARVRVEGCSVTHAGSSGFALRDRSDVVAERLTVDRAGANGLLVSDDARARLSEVRIGATRYTALHVGGRAEVTLSRGDLHDTPEFGVRVVELGLAELDRVTVRGAGMTGIGVADRGGLTATDCTVTGGSTGISLAGRHRPLLRDCKVLRSGEIGVHLAAGAGAILSGCAIRESGDVGLDLAEESTALVDGCTIADTGGTGVVVGSGARPAIRSSTVSDPGKNGIYLHADAHGQFDDCTVSRAGYPALHVGAGADPRFRRLHLLDTARGVSLDPRAEPSWDECSSSGVEADDLPANGRSRRTAVLAVGAAGAGGHSAPVGDAPATQSLEDLLAELEGLVGLASVKQDVGRLVQVMRMVRQRQEAGLQPPPLGRHLVFAGNPGTGKTTVARLYGRILAAIGLLESGHLVEADRSMLVGEYVGHTAPRTQAVFRRAIGGVLFIDEAYSLVPTGHGADFGQEAIVTLVKLMEDHRDEVVVIAAGYPADMDRFVESNPGLASRFTRTLTFADYDADELVRIVERQALAHQYRLAEQTGAVLRGYFSTLARGARFGNGRAARQVFQDMTERQAQRVSEVADPTEDDLMELTVADLPDHTE
;
A
#
# COMPACT_ATOMS: atom_id res chain seq x y z
N MET A 1 2.92 -69.86 33.63
CA MET A 1 2.33 -69.88 32.27
C MET A 1 3.50 -69.76 31.29
N ARG A 2 3.84 -70.83 30.54
CA ARG A 2 4.97 -70.79 29.60
C ARG A 2 4.59 -69.84 28.45
N ALA A 3 5.40 -68.84 28.17
CA ALA A 3 5.24 -68.02 26.96
C ALA A 3 5.30 -68.97 25.75
N SER A 4 4.19 -69.09 25.01
CA SER A 4 4.14 -69.86 23.77
C SER A 4 4.84 -69.05 22.69
N PHE A 5 5.98 -69.56 22.20
CA PHE A 5 6.74 -68.97 21.10
C PHE A 5 6.40 -69.72 19.81
N GLU A 6 5.83 -69.01 18.84
CA GLU A 6 5.62 -69.54 17.49
C GLU A 6 6.75 -69.01 16.59
N ARG A 7 7.45 -69.91 15.88
CA ARG A 7 8.56 -69.53 14.98
C ARG A 7 8.17 -69.72 13.52
N VAL A 8 8.34 -68.67 12.71
CA VAL A 8 8.01 -68.66 11.28
C VAL A 8 9.29 -68.64 10.46
N ALA A 9 9.39 -69.50 9.45
CA ALA A 9 10.50 -69.53 8.50
C ALA A 9 9.98 -69.73 7.06
N PRO A 10 10.47 -68.97 6.07
CA PRO A 10 10.01 -69.10 4.69
C PRO A 10 10.64 -70.32 4.00
N ARG A 11 11.83 -70.74 4.45
CA ARG A 11 12.56 -71.96 4.05
C ARG A 11 13.31 -72.51 5.28
N GLY A 12 13.12 -73.78 5.67
CA GLY A 12 13.85 -74.42 6.78
C GLY A 12 13.00 -74.92 7.96
N TRP A 13 13.61 -75.06 9.14
CA TRP A 13 13.05 -75.68 10.37
C TRP A 13 12.23 -74.66 11.21
N GLY A 14 11.18 -74.08 10.63
CA GLY A 14 10.18 -73.28 11.35
C GLY A 14 8.90 -74.07 11.63
N THR A 15 8.17 -73.75 12.70
CA THR A 15 6.87 -74.38 13.03
C THR A 15 5.81 -74.09 11.97
N HIS A 16 5.89 -72.90 11.35
CA HIS A 16 4.96 -72.44 10.33
C HIS A 16 5.70 -71.87 9.11
N ARG A 17 5.11 -72.03 7.92
CA ARG A 17 5.62 -71.48 6.64
C ARG A 17 5.03 -70.12 6.27
N SER A 18 4.02 -69.65 7.01
CA SER A 18 3.37 -68.36 6.82
C SER A 18 3.14 -67.69 8.17
N ILE A 19 3.19 -66.36 8.21
CA ILE A 19 2.93 -65.55 9.39
C ILE A 19 1.47 -65.72 9.82
N GLY A 20 0.53 -65.72 8.88
CA GLY A 20 -0.90 -65.89 9.17
C GLY A 20 -1.24 -67.26 9.78
N ALA A 21 -0.55 -68.33 9.37
CA ALA A 21 -0.71 -69.64 10.00
C ALA A 21 -0.24 -69.65 11.46
N ALA A 22 0.90 -69.01 11.75
CA ALA A 22 1.42 -68.87 13.10
C ALA A 22 0.51 -68.00 13.98
N VAL A 23 0.03 -66.87 13.46
CA VAL A 23 -0.95 -66.04 14.18
C VAL A 23 -2.20 -66.84 14.51
N ARG A 24 -2.78 -67.61 13.57
CA ARG A 24 -3.95 -68.45 13.86
C ARG A 24 -3.70 -69.50 14.93
N ALA A 25 -2.52 -70.13 14.94
CA ALA A 25 -2.15 -71.13 15.95
C ALA A 25 -1.82 -70.53 17.33
N ALA A 26 -1.30 -69.30 17.36
CA ALA A 26 -0.84 -68.64 18.58
C ALA A 26 -1.98 -68.38 19.59
N ALA A 27 -1.71 -68.58 20.89
CA ALA A 27 -2.63 -68.16 21.94
C ALA A 27 -2.68 -66.62 22.05
N PRO A 28 -3.79 -66.01 22.50
CA PRO A 28 -3.82 -64.59 22.85
C PRO A 28 -2.67 -64.21 23.80
N GLY A 29 -1.94 -63.15 23.49
CA GLY A 29 -0.74 -62.66 24.19
C GLY A 29 0.58 -63.31 23.77
N ALA A 30 0.56 -64.30 22.86
CA ALA A 30 1.77 -64.98 22.42
C ALA A 30 2.67 -64.10 21.55
N THR A 31 3.96 -64.45 21.51
CA THR A 31 4.96 -63.82 20.63
C THR A 31 5.25 -64.73 19.44
N VAL A 32 5.07 -64.19 18.23
CA VAL A 32 5.40 -64.82 16.95
C VAL A 32 6.70 -64.20 16.44
N THR A 33 7.78 -64.99 16.42
CA THR A 33 9.08 -64.56 15.89
C THR A 33 9.22 -65.00 14.44
N VAL A 34 9.55 -64.06 13.55
CA VAL A 34 9.58 -64.28 12.10
C VAL A 34 11.00 -64.16 11.58
N GLN A 35 11.50 -65.21 10.92
CA GLN A 35 12.84 -65.19 10.31
C GLN A 35 12.88 -64.28 9.07
N PRO A 36 14.07 -63.71 8.76
CA PRO A 36 14.25 -62.89 7.57
C PRO A 36 13.79 -63.58 6.29
N GLY A 37 13.12 -62.82 5.42
CA GLY A 37 12.64 -63.31 4.12
C GLY A 37 11.37 -62.64 3.63
N GLU A 38 10.89 -63.11 2.49
CA GLU A 38 9.69 -62.61 1.82
C GLU A 38 8.49 -63.51 2.08
N TYR A 39 7.38 -62.89 2.45
CA TYR A 39 6.12 -63.52 2.80
C TYR A 39 5.01 -62.86 1.99
N THR A 40 4.57 -63.54 0.92
CA THR A 40 3.45 -63.08 0.09
C THR A 40 2.14 -63.61 0.65
N GLU A 41 1.54 -62.86 1.58
CA GLU A 41 0.24 -63.18 2.17
C GLU A 41 -0.49 -61.92 2.65
N ARG A 42 -1.78 -62.04 2.95
CA ARG A 42 -2.55 -60.98 3.62
C ARG A 42 -2.69 -61.34 5.10
N LEU A 43 -2.12 -60.51 5.96
CA LEU A 43 -2.08 -60.75 7.39
C LEU A 43 -3.22 -60.00 8.09
N VAL A 44 -4.06 -60.73 8.83
CA VAL A 44 -5.13 -60.16 9.65
C VAL A 44 -4.82 -60.42 11.11
N LEU A 45 -4.79 -59.35 11.92
CA LEU A 45 -4.58 -59.42 13.37
C LEU A 45 -5.90 -59.12 14.08
N ASP A 46 -6.65 -60.18 14.39
CA ASP A 46 -7.97 -60.15 15.04
C ASP A 46 -7.95 -60.56 16.51
N LYS A 47 -6.78 -60.95 17.03
CA LYS A 47 -6.53 -61.30 18.43
C LYS A 47 -5.20 -60.73 18.90
N PRO A 48 -5.00 -60.54 20.22
CA PRO A 48 -3.80 -59.89 20.72
C PRO A 48 -2.60 -60.81 20.56
N VAL A 49 -1.63 -60.41 19.73
CA VAL A 49 -0.37 -61.12 19.51
C VAL A 49 0.76 -60.11 19.32
N VAL A 50 1.99 -60.53 19.62
CA VAL A 50 3.20 -59.74 19.34
C VAL A 50 3.95 -60.40 18.20
N ILE A 51 4.14 -59.69 17.09
CA ILE A 51 4.94 -60.15 15.94
C ILE A 51 6.28 -59.44 15.97
N ARG A 52 7.38 -60.18 15.86
CA ARG A 52 8.74 -59.63 15.89
C ARG A 52 9.60 -60.22 14.77
N ALA A 53 10.20 -59.34 13.96
CA ALA A 53 11.22 -59.72 13.01
C ALA A 53 12.53 -60.13 13.74
N GLU A 54 13.04 -61.33 13.49
CA GLU A 54 14.25 -61.89 14.15
C GLU A 54 15.52 -61.15 13.73
N GLY A 55 15.61 -60.72 12.47
CA GLY A 55 16.78 -60.05 11.90
C GLY A 55 16.79 -58.52 12.04
N GLY A 56 15.92 -57.95 12.89
CA GLY A 56 15.75 -56.50 13.02
C GLY A 56 14.81 -55.89 11.97
N ALA A 57 14.67 -54.57 11.99
CA ALA A 57 13.76 -53.83 11.13
C ALA A 57 14.06 -54.07 9.63
N GLY A 58 13.02 -54.28 8.83
CA GLY A 58 13.13 -54.49 7.38
C GLY A 58 13.55 -55.90 6.97
N SER A 59 13.99 -56.76 7.90
CA SER A 59 14.45 -58.11 7.59
C SER A 59 13.33 -59.06 7.12
N VAL A 60 12.08 -58.74 7.48
CA VAL A 60 10.87 -59.50 7.13
C VAL A 60 10.00 -58.65 6.21
N ARG A 61 9.82 -59.10 4.96
CA ARG A 61 9.00 -58.42 3.95
C ARG A 61 7.65 -59.12 3.81
N LEU A 62 6.57 -58.44 4.18
CA LEU A 62 5.18 -58.87 4.01
C LEU A 62 4.58 -58.18 2.79
N ILE A 63 4.24 -58.96 1.76
CA ILE A 63 3.75 -58.44 0.47
C ILE A 63 2.28 -58.84 0.28
N GLY A 64 1.38 -57.86 0.30
CA GLY A 64 -0.05 -58.06 0.09
C GLY A 64 -0.41 -58.01 -1.39
N ALA A 65 -0.84 -59.14 -1.97
CA ALA A 65 -1.35 -59.22 -3.33
C ALA A 65 -2.87 -59.00 -3.38
N GLY A 66 -3.33 -57.97 -4.10
CA GLY A 66 -4.76 -57.73 -4.38
C GLY A 66 -5.61 -57.24 -3.20
N GLY A 67 -5.00 -56.63 -2.18
CA GLY A 67 -5.69 -56.04 -1.02
C GLY A 67 -4.72 -55.68 0.11
N PRO A 68 -5.21 -55.28 1.29
CA PRO A 68 -4.36 -54.88 2.41
C PRO A 68 -3.36 -55.96 2.83
N ALA A 69 -2.07 -55.60 2.87
CA ALA A 69 -1.02 -56.51 3.31
C ALA A 69 -1.15 -56.82 4.81
N LEU A 70 -1.48 -55.81 5.61
CA LEU A 70 -1.71 -55.92 7.05
C LEU A 70 -3.05 -55.28 7.45
N THR A 71 -3.94 -56.06 8.08
CA THR A 71 -5.21 -55.57 8.63
C THR A 71 -5.22 -55.70 10.15
N LEU A 72 -5.50 -54.60 10.84
CA LEU A 72 -5.50 -54.49 12.30
C LEU A 72 -6.94 -54.43 12.82
N LEU A 73 -7.34 -55.42 13.63
CA LEU A 73 -8.69 -55.54 14.18
C LEU A 73 -8.72 -55.81 15.69
N ALA A 74 -7.58 -56.11 16.32
CA ALA A 74 -7.51 -56.45 17.74
C ALA A 74 -7.35 -55.22 18.65
N GLU A 75 -7.92 -55.29 19.86
CA GLU A 75 -7.84 -54.23 20.88
C GLU A 75 -6.45 -54.06 21.50
N SER A 76 -5.53 -55.00 21.29
CA SER A 76 -4.13 -54.90 21.72
C SER A 76 -3.26 -55.84 20.88
N GLY A 77 -1.95 -55.65 20.95
CA GLY A 77 -0.97 -56.40 20.18
C GLY A 77 0.13 -55.48 19.67
N ALA A 78 1.19 -56.07 19.12
CA ALA A 78 2.28 -55.29 18.56
C ALA A 78 2.90 -55.95 17.34
N VAL A 79 3.38 -55.15 16.40
CA VAL A 79 4.19 -55.58 15.26
C VAL A 79 5.49 -54.79 15.31
N HIS A 80 6.62 -55.49 15.39
CA HIS A 80 7.95 -54.90 15.49
C HIS A 80 8.80 -55.26 14.28
N GLY A 81 9.30 -54.24 13.57
CA GLY A 81 10.38 -54.39 12.60
C GLY A 81 9.99 -55.02 11.25
N LEU A 82 8.70 -55.06 10.90
CA LEU A 82 8.26 -55.61 9.61
C LEU A 82 8.35 -54.54 8.51
N ARG A 83 8.69 -54.98 7.29
CA ARG A 83 8.47 -54.23 6.06
C ARG A 83 7.17 -54.69 5.43
N VAL A 84 6.19 -53.80 5.31
CA VAL A 84 4.85 -54.08 4.79
C VAL A 84 4.70 -53.40 3.44
N GLU A 85 4.41 -54.17 2.39
CA GLU A 85 4.35 -53.69 1.02
C GLU A 85 3.00 -54.05 0.39
N ALA A 86 2.33 -53.07 -0.22
CA ALA A 86 1.17 -53.30 -1.07
C ALA A 86 1.58 -53.39 -2.55
N THR A 87 0.87 -54.20 -3.33
CA THR A 87 1.00 -54.22 -4.79
C THR A 87 -0.08 -53.37 -5.46
N GLY A 88 0.29 -52.53 -6.42
CA GLY A 88 -0.63 -51.64 -7.13
C GLY A 88 -1.19 -50.53 -6.21
N ASP A 89 -2.46 -50.15 -6.39
CA ASP A 89 -3.11 -49.09 -5.62
C ASP A 89 -3.70 -49.57 -4.28
N ALA A 90 -3.32 -50.76 -3.81
CA ALA A 90 -3.84 -51.30 -2.56
C ALA A 90 -3.27 -50.55 -1.35
N VAL A 91 -4.07 -50.47 -0.28
CA VAL A 91 -3.62 -50.00 1.03
C VAL A 91 -2.59 -50.98 1.61
N ALA A 92 -1.50 -50.52 2.20
CA ALA A 92 -0.51 -51.40 2.83
C ALA A 92 -0.96 -51.85 4.23
N VAL A 93 -1.45 -50.90 5.03
CA VAL A 93 -1.94 -51.15 6.39
C VAL A 93 -3.35 -50.58 6.54
N LEU A 94 -4.30 -51.43 6.92
CA LEU A 94 -5.69 -51.03 7.20
C LEU A 94 -6.03 -51.27 8.68
N ALA A 95 -6.53 -50.26 9.37
CA ALA A 95 -7.04 -50.36 10.74
C ALA A 95 -8.48 -49.81 10.80
N GLU A 96 -9.46 -50.68 11.01
CA GLU A 96 -10.88 -50.26 11.12
C GLU A 96 -11.36 -50.19 12.59
N ARG A 97 -10.67 -50.91 13.48
CA ARG A 97 -10.92 -50.95 14.93
C ARG A 97 -9.69 -51.45 15.68
N GLY A 98 -9.69 -51.29 17.00
CA GLY A 98 -8.63 -51.78 17.88
C GLY A 98 -7.45 -50.82 18.02
N ALA A 99 -6.44 -51.25 18.80
CA ALA A 99 -5.35 -50.39 19.29
C ALA A 99 -3.97 -51.07 19.19
N ILE A 100 -3.72 -51.78 18.09
CA ILE A 100 -2.43 -52.44 17.85
C ILE A 100 -1.30 -51.41 17.71
N THR A 101 -0.13 -51.72 18.28
CA THR A 101 1.08 -50.93 18.13
C THR A 101 1.92 -51.42 16.93
N LEU A 102 2.33 -50.51 16.05
CA LEU A 102 3.37 -50.74 15.05
C LEU A 102 4.62 -50.01 15.51
N GLU A 103 5.74 -50.72 15.63
CA GLU A 103 7.00 -50.15 16.11
C GLU A 103 8.16 -50.50 15.18
N SER A 104 8.89 -49.47 14.75
CA SER A 104 10.05 -49.62 13.84
C SER A 104 9.72 -50.37 12.55
N CYS A 105 8.49 -50.21 12.05
CA CYS A 105 8.04 -50.81 10.79
C CYS A 105 8.33 -49.90 9.59
N GLU A 106 8.66 -50.50 8.46
CA GLU A 106 8.74 -49.86 7.14
C GLU A 106 7.47 -50.19 6.37
N ILE A 107 6.78 -49.19 5.82
CA ILE A 107 5.52 -49.36 5.12
C ILE A 107 5.65 -48.74 3.74
N GLN A 108 5.51 -49.55 2.70
CA GLN A 108 5.52 -49.11 1.32
C GLN A 108 4.08 -49.11 0.80
N GLY A 109 3.51 -47.91 0.63
CA GLY A 109 2.10 -47.68 0.30
C GLY A 109 1.30 -47.05 1.45
N THR A 110 0.00 -46.86 1.22
CA THR A 110 -0.88 -46.08 2.10
C THR A 110 -1.19 -46.79 3.41
N VAL A 111 -1.21 -46.03 4.51
CA VAL A 111 -1.77 -46.46 5.81
C VAL A 111 -3.15 -45.83 5.96
N GLN A 112 -4.18 -46.64 6.11
CA GLN A 112 -5.55 -46.17 6.31
C GLN A 112 -6.06 -46.59 7.68
N ILE A 113 -6.51 -45.61 8.47
CA ILE A 113 -7.04 -45.79 9.82
C ILE A 113 -8.43 -45.17 9.83
N GLY A 114 -9.47 -45.96 10.08
CA GLY A 114 -10.86 -45.53 10.06
C GLY A 114 -11.68 -46.05 11.24
N GLY A 115 -13.00 -45.88 11.16
CA GLY A 115 -13.92 -46.26 12.22
C GLY A 115 -13.59 -45.61 13.56
N THR A 116 -13.35 -46.44 14.58
CA THR A 116 -12.94 -45.99 15.93
C THR A 116 -11.56 -46.52 16.30
N ALA A 117 -10.73 -46.84 15.30
CA ALA A 117 -9.41 -47.38 15.52
C ALA A 117 -8.49 -46.38 16.24
N ALA A 118 -7.67 -46.89 17.16
CA ALA A 118 -6.70 -46.12 17.94
C ALA A 118 -5.30 -46.77 17.91
N PRO A 119 -4.74 -47.10 16.74
CA PRO A 119 -3.42 -47.72 16.67
C PRO A 119 -2.33 -46.74 17.12
N VAL A 120 -1.21 -47.30 17.56
CA VAL A 120 -0.01 -46.53 17.92
C VAL A 120 1.11 -46.84 16.94
N LEU A 121 1.56 -45.86 16.17
CA LEU A 121 2.70 -45.99 15.28
C LEU A 121 3.90 -45.29 15.93
N ARG A 122 5.00 -46.02 16.12
CA ARG A 122 6.24 -45.49 16.74
C ARG A 122 7.45 -45.78 15.87
N ASN A 123 8.23 -44.75 15.57
CA ASN A 123 9.45 -44.90 14.76
C ASN A 123 9.19 -45.60 13.42
N CYS A 124 7.99 -45.44 12.86
CA CYS A 124 7.59 -46.05 11.60
C CYS A 124 7.95 -45.14 10.42
N ARG A 125 8.29 -45.76 9.28
CA ARG A 125 8.54 -45.05 8.02
C ARG A 125 7.51 -45.47 6.98
N VAL A 126 6.81 -44.49 6.40
CA VAL A 126 5.87 -44.68 5.29
C VAL A 126 6.51 -44.09 4.03
N GLU A 127 6.69 -44.91 3.00
CA GLU A 127 7.25 -44.53 1.70
C GLU A 127 6.22 -44.76 0.59
N ASP A 128 6.23 -43.90 -0.43
CA ASP A 128 5.37 -44.00 -1.62
C ASP A 128 3.87 -44.13 -1.28
N GLY A 129 3.47 -43.55 -0.14
CA GLY A 129 2.12 -43.62 0.40
C GLY A 129 1.89 -42.55 1.48
N GLY A 130 0.63 -42.23 1.73
CA GLY A 130 0.23 -41.30 2.79
C GLY A 130 -0.38 -42.02 4.00
N ILE A 131 -0.63 -41.27 5.06
CA ILE A 131 -1.40 -41.73 6.22
C ILE A 131 -2.77 -41.06 6.19
N VAL A 132 -3.82 -41.86 6.09
CA VAL A 132 -5.21 -41.39 6.02
C VAL A 132 -5.93 -41.80 7.30
N LEU A 133 -6.47 -40.82 8.01
CA LEU A 133 -7.23 -40.96 9.23
C LEU A 133 -8.67 -40.49 8.99
N ASP A 134 -9.59 -41.42 9.12
CA ASP A 134 -11.01 -41.26 8.79
C ASP A 134 -11.90 -41.43 10.03
N ASP A 135 -13.17 -41.09 9.86
CA ASP A 135 -14.24 -41.30 10.83
C ASP A 135 -13.90 -40.73 12.22
N ALA A 136 -14.03 -41.51 13.29
CA ALA A 136 -13.74 -41.10 14.67
C ALA A 136 -12.43 -41.75 15.19
N SER A 137 -11.46 -41.96 14.30
CA SER A 137 -10.18 -42.57 14.66
C SER A 137 -9.33 -41.67 15.57
N THR A 138 -8.57 -42.29 16.48
CA THR A 138 -7.76 -41.62 17.51
C THR A 138 -6.32 -42.16 17.53
N ALA A 139 -5.73 -42.31 16.35
CA ALA A 139 -4.38 -42.86 16.22
C ALA A 139 -3.32 -41.96 16.84
N ARG A 140 -2.28 -42.58 17.39
CA ARG A 140 -1.12 -41.90 17.95
C ARG A 140 0.10 -42.21 17.10
N LEU A 141 0.66 -41.19 16.46
CA LEU A 141 1.86 -41.31 15.64
C LEU A 141 3.00 -40.57 16.34
N VAL A 142 4.09 -41.29 16.63
CA VAL A 142 5.24 -40.79 17.38
C VAL A 142 6.52 -41.08 16.60
N ASP A 143 7.28 -40.03 16.28
CA ASP A 143 8.56 -40.12 15.57
C ASP A 143 8.46 -40.86 14.22
N CYS A 144 7.31 -40.74 13.55
CA CYS A 144 7.09 -41.34 12.24
C CYS A 144 7.55 -40.42 11.11
N THR A 145 8.02 -41.02 10.01
CA THR A 145 8.39 -40.30 8.79
C THR A 145 7.51 -40.74 7.63
N VAL A 146 6.97 -39.79 6.87
CA VAL A 146 6.23 -40.01 5.62
C VAL A 146 7.03 -39.37 4.49
N THR A 147 7.44 -40.15 3.49
CA THR A 147 8.23 -39.65 2.35
C THR A 147 7.61 -40.02 1.01
N SER A 148 7.67 -39.09 0.06
CA SER A 148 7.26 -39.33 -1.34
C SER A 148 5.79 -39.75 -1.50
N ALA A 149 4.90 -39.25 -0.64
CA ALA A 149 3.47 -39.51 -0.77
C ALA A 149 2.95 -38.98 -2.13
N PRO A 150 2.26 -39.79 -2.95
CA PRO A 150 1.76 -39.37 -4.27
C PRO A 150 0.63 -38.32 -4.19
N GLY A 151 0.06 -38.12 -3.00
CA GLY A 151 -0.94 -37.08 -2.70
C GLY A 151 -0.57 -36.35 -1.41
N THR A 152 -1.50 -36.32 -0.46
CA THR A 152 -1.27 -35.74 0.87
C THR A 152 -0.40 -36.66 1.73
N GLY A 153 0.54 -36.08 2.50
CA GLY A 153 1.38 -36.84 3.44
C GLY A 153 0.57 -37.44 4.60
N VAL A 154 -0.12 -36.58 5.37
CA VAL A 154 -1.05 -37.00 6.42
C VAL A 154 -2.39 -36.30 6.24
N LEU A 155 -3.48 -37.06 6.12
CA LEU A 155 -4.84 -36.55 5.94
C LEU A 155 -5.72 -37.03 7.10
N ALA A 156 -6.19 -36.10 7.93
CA ALA A 156 -7.24 -36.35 8.92
C ALA A 156 -8.56 -35.75 8.41
N ARG A 157 -9.61 -36.55 8.33
CA ARG A 157 -10.95 -36.12 7.89
C ARG A 157 -12.07 -36.75 8.73
N GLY A 158 -13.28 -36.22 8.58
CA GLY A 158 -14.41 -36.65 9.40
C GLY A 158 -14.30 -36.07 10.82
N ASP A 159 -14.42 -36.92 11.84
CA ASP A 159 -14.30 -36.57 13.26
C ASP A 159 -12.95 -37.05 13.86
N ALA A 160 -11.97 -37.34 12.99
CA ALA A 160 -10.71 -37.92 13.41
C ALA A 160 -9.98 -37.00 14.39
N ALA A 161 -9.36 -37.58 15.41
CA ALA A 161 -8.63 -36.85 16.45
C ALA A 161 -7.24 -37.46 16.71
N PRO A 162 -6.33 -37.44 15.72
CA PRO A 162 -4.98 -37.97 15.89
C PRO A 162 -4.12 -37.16 16.87
N GLU A 163 -3.18 -37.86 17.50
CA GLU A 163 -2.01 -37.26 18.15
C GLU A 163 -0.79 -37.47 17.26
N LEU A 164 -0.26 -36.40 16.69
CA LEU A 164 0.94 -36.38 15.87
C LEU A 164 2.09 -35.74 16.67
N THR A 165 3.11 -36.52 17.02
CA THR A 165 4.28 -36.03 17.76
C THR A 165 5.56 -36.40 17.05
N GLY A 166 6.43 -35.43 16.75
CA GLY A 166 7.72 -35.72 16.10
C GLY A 166 7.58 -36.20 14.65
N ILE A 167 6.47 -35.87 13.98
CA ILE A 167 6.20 -36.36 12.62
C ILE A 167 7.02 -35.57 11.60
N ARG A 168 7.65 -36.29 10.67
CA ARG A 168 8.33 -35.69 9.50
C ARG A 168 7.61 -36.07 8.22
N VAL A 169 7.06 -35.09 7.51
CA VAL A 169 6.51 -35.27 6.16
C VAL A 169 7.47 -34.62 5.17
N ALA A 170 8.01 -35.39 4.22
CA ALA A 170 8.94 -34.90 3.22
C ALA A 170 8.49 -35.27 1.81
N HIS A 171 8.55 -34.31 0.89
CA HIS A 171 8.32 -34.53 -0.55
C HIS A 171 6.95 -35.13 -0.89
N ALA A 172 5.89 -34.75 -0.17
CA ALA A 172 4.52 -35.05 -0.60
C ALA A 172 4.24 -34.36 -1.94
N ALA A 173 3.66 -35.07 -2.92
CA ALA A 173 3.33 -34.49 -4.22
C ALA A 173 2.14 -33.50 -4.14
N GLY A 174 1.25 -33.70 -3.17
CA GLY A 174 0.18 -32.76 -2.79
C GLY A 174 0.55 -31.96 -1.54
N ASP A 175 -0.43 -31.79 -0.64
CA ASP A 175 -0.26 -31.08 0.63
C ASP A 175 0.52 -31.91 1.66
N GLY A 176 1.18 -31.23 2.60
CA GLY A 176 1.92 -31.89 3.68
C GLY A 176 1.00 -32.60 4.67
N ILE A 177 0.30 -31.80 5.49
CA ILE A 177 -0.68 -32.28 6.47
C ILE A 177 -2.00 -31.55 6.27
N VAL A 178 -3.11 -32.29 6.29
CA VAL A 178 -4.46 -31.75 6.09
C VAL A 178 -5.38 -32.20 7.21
N PHE A 179 -6.11 -31.27 7.82
CA PHE A 179 -7.30 -31.52 8.62
C PHE A 179 -8.53 -31.01 7.87
N ALA A 180 -9.54 -31.86 7.70
CA ALA A 180 -10.79 -31.57 7.01
C ALA A 180 -12.00 -32.12 7.80
N GLY A 181 -13.22 -31.76 7.43
CA GLY A 181 -14.41 -32.13 8.20
C GLY A 181 -14.46 -31.42 9.55
N ALA A 182 -14.78 -32.18 10.60
CA ALA A 182 -14.74 -31.75 11.99
C ALA A 182 -13.50 -32.29 12.72
N ALA A 183 -12.44 -32.65 11.96
CA ALA A 183 -11.25 -33.26 12.51
C ALA A 183 -10.59 -32.34 13.56
N ARG A 184 -10.19 -32.96 14.67
CA ARG A 184 -9.47 -32.33 15.78
C ARG A 184 -8.14 -33.04 15.93
N GLY A 185 -7.39 -32.73 16.98
CA GLY A 185 -6.17 -33.44 17.31
C GLY A 185 -5.03 -32.51 17.69
N LEU A 186 -3.87 -33.11 17.82
CA LEU A 186 -2.63 -32.43 18.21
C LEU A 186 -1.58 -32.64 17.13
N LEU A 187 -0.96 -31.55 16.67
CA LEU A 187 0.36 -31.57 16.05
C LEU A 187 1.35 -31.01 17.07
N ASP A 188 2.37 -31.79 17.42
CA ASP A 188 3.47 -31.34 18.27
C ASP A 188 4.83 -31.71 17.69
N ASP A 189 5.75 -30.75 17.65
CA ASP A 189 7.11 -30.87 17.09
C ASP A 189 7.16 -31.57 15.71
N CYS A 190 6.31 -31.12 14.80
CA CYS A 190 6.18 -31.70 13.46
C CYS A 190 6.95 -30.90 12.41
N GLU A 191 7.55 -31.58 11.43
CA GLU A 191 8.29 -30.99 10.31
C GLU A 191 7.64 -31.36 8.97
N ILE A 192 7.36 -30.36 8.14
CA ILE A 192 6.78 -30.51 6.82
C ILE A 192 7.73 -29.86 5.80
N GLY A 193 8.39 -30.68 5.00
CA GLY A 193 9.42 -30.26 4.05
C GLY A 193 9.02 -30.49 2.60
N ARG A 194 9.10 -29.44 1.79
CA ARG A 194 8.96 -29.48 0.32
C ARG A 194 7.67 -30.15 -0.20
N PRO A 195 6.48 -29.87 0.34
CA PRO A 195 5.24 -30.37 -0.26
C PRO A 195 5.00 -29.71 -1.63
N GLY A 196 4.39 -30.45 -2.53
CA GLY A 196 4.01 -30.00 -3.86
C GLY A 196 2.81 -29.03 -3.85
N GLY A 197 2.05 -29.00 -2.76
CA GLY A 197 0.99 -28.04 -2.46
C GLY A 197 1.30 -27.20 -1.23
N THR A 198 0.35 -27.11 -0.30
CA THR A 198 0.43 -26.35 0.95
C THR A 198 1.11 -27.16 2.05
N GLY A 199 1.80 -26.49 2.98
CA GLY A 199 2.37 -27.13 4.16
C GLY A 199 1.33 -27.77 5.07
N LEU A 200 0.49 -26.93 5.67
CA LEU A 200 -0.59 -27.34 6.56
C LEU A 200 -1.91 -26.73 6.09
N VAL A 201 -2.93 -27.56 5.90
CA VAL A 201 -4.27 -27.13 5.50
C VAL A 201 -5.27 -27.49 6.60
N LEU A 202 -6.02 -26.50 7.06
CA LEU A 202 -7.19 -26.66 7.91
C LEU A 202 -8.40 -26.19 7.11
N ARG A 203 -9.38 -27.07 6.88
CA ARG A 203 -10.57 -26.69 6.12
C ARG A 203 -11.86 -27.17 6.77
N GLU A 204 -12.96 -26.53 6.41
CA GLU A 204 -14.31 -26.84 6.92
C GLU A 204 -14.44 -26.48 8.41
N GLN A 205 -14.69 -27.45 9.31
CA GLN A 205 -14.80 -27.25 10.77
C GLN A 205 -13.55 -27.74 11.52
N ALA A 206 -12.45 -28.00 10.81
CA ALA A 206 -11.24 -28.52 11.41
C ALA A 206 -10.70 -27.57 12.49
N ALA A 207 -10.42 -28.12 13.67
CA ALA A 207 -9.95 -27.35 14.82
C ALA A 207 -8.83 -28.07 15.60
N PRO A 208 -7.71 -28.44 14.95
CA PRO A 208 -6.58 -29.01 15.66
C PRO A 208 -5.86 -27.97 16.52
N THR A 209 -5.12 -28.47 17.51
CA THR A 209 -4.10 -27.70 18.22
C THR A 209 -2.75 -27.99 17.59
N VAL A 210 -2.09 -26.96 17.06
CA VAL A 210 -0.76 -27.03 16.47
C VAL A 210 0.21 -26.38 17.45
N ARG A 211 1.17 -27.15 17.93
CA ARG A 211 2.26 -26.70 18.80
C ARG A 211 3.57 -27.03 18.10
N THR A 212 4.41 -26.04 17.88
CA THR A 212 5.75 -26.27 17.30
C THR A 212 5.70 -27.01 15.96
N ALA A 213 5.37 -26.30 14.88
CA ALA A 213 5.38 -26.86 13.53
C ALA A 213 6.40 -26.13 12.65
N ARG A 214 7.30 -26.87 11.99
CA ARG A 214 8.29 -26.32 11.05
C ARG A 214 7.90 -26.68 9.61
N ILE A 215 7.55 -25.68 8.82
CA ILE A 215 7.08 -25.83 7.45
C ILE A 215 8.10 -25.13 6.53
N ARG A 216 8.70 -25.89 5.61
CA ARG A 216 9.77 -25.40 4.74
C ARG A 216 9.50 -25.73 3.29
N ASP A 217 9.72 -24.74 2.42
CA ASP A 217 9.65 -24.90 0.96
C ASP A 217 8.32 -25.44 0.39
N PRO A 218 7.13 -25.09 0.91
CA PRO A 218 5.90 -25.47 0.23
C PRO A 218 5.81 -24.75 -1.12
N ARG A 219 5.41 -25.46 -2.18
CA ARG A 219 5.15 -24.83 -3.48
C ARG A 219 3.95 -23.88 -3.43
N GLY A 220 2.96 -24.20 -2.58
CA GLY A 220 1.82 -23.35 -2.26
C GLY A 220 2.06 -22.52 -1.00
N ASP A 221 1.05 -22.44 -0.14
CA ASP A 221 1.13 -21.65 1.09
C ASP A 221 1.85 -22.43 2.21
N GLY A 222 2.29 -21.71 3.24
CA GLY A 222 2.78 -22.33 4.48
C GLY A 222 1.64 -22.98 5.26
N ILE A 223 0.76 -22.16 5.79
CA ILE A 223 -0.44 -22.57 6.52
C ILE A 223 -1.66 -21.96 5.85
N ARG A 224 -2.68 -22.77 5.61
CA ARG A 224 -3.96 -22.33 5.05
C ARG A 224 -5.10 -22.75 5.94
N VAL A 225 -5.95 -21.81 6.33
CA VAL A 225 -7.17 -22.05 7.12
C VAL A 225 -8.36 -21.51 6.35
N GLU A 226 -9.27 -22.41 5.95
CA GLU A 226 -10.41 -22.11 5.09
C GLU A 226 -11.72 -22.64 5.67
N GLY A 227 -12.81 -21.91 5.44
CA GLY A 227 -14.16 -22.40 5.66
C GLY A 227 -14.89 -21.71 6.81
N PRO A 228 -16.18 -22.04 7.01
CA PRO A 228 -16.92 -21.52 8.13
C PRO A 228 -16.48 -22.28 9.37
N VAL A 229 -15.72 -21.69 10.28
CA VAL A 229 -15.64 -22.21 11.66
C VAL A 229 -16.90 -21.71 12.34
N ALA A 230 -17.80 -22.62 12.74
CA ALA A 230 -19.05 -22.26 13.38
C ALA A 230 -18.79 -21.21 14.49
N PRO A 231 -19.53 -20.08 14.51
CA PRO A 231 -19.31 -19.06 15.52
C PRO A 231 -19.50 -19.70 16.89
N ALA A 232 -18.49 -19.56 17.75
CA ALA A 232 -18.70 -19.77 19.18
C ALA A 232 -19.89 -18.89 19.58
N THR A 233 -21.02 -19.51 19.88
CA THR A 233 -22.24 -18.85 20.32
C THR A 233 -21.99 -18.28 21.72
N GLY A 234 -21.42 -17.08 21.77
CA GLY A 234 -21.22 -16.28 22.97
C GLY A 234 -21.92 -14.94 22.79
N THR A 235 -23.04 -14.80 23.49
CA THR A 235 -23.90 -13.62 23.70
C THR A 235 -23.25 -12.25 23.47
N LYS A 236 -23.92 -11.43 22.64
CA LYS A 236 -23.81 -9.97 22.69
C LYS A 236 -24.14 -9.49 24.12
N THR A 237 -23.19 -8.83 24.78
CA THR A 237 -23.49 -7.83 25.79
C THR A 237 -23.02 -6.49 25.25
N ALA A 238 -23.99 -5.64 24.90
CA ALA A 238 -23.78 -4.22 24.71
C ALA A 238 -23.32 -3.59 26.04
N GLY A 239 -22.33 -2.73 25.97
CA GLY A 239 -21.85 -1.95 27.10
C GLY A 239 -20.62 -1.15 26.68
N ASN A 240 -20.83 0.14 26.42
CA ASN A 240 -19.76 1.13 26.32
C ASN A 240 -18.92 1.07 27.60
N ASP A 241 -17.61 0.90 27.49
CA ASP A 241 -16.65 1.51 28.41
C ASP A 241 -15.25 1.56 27.79
N SER A 242 -14.81 2.79 27.56
CA SER A 242 -13.45 3.18 27.30
C SER A 242 -12.64 3.09 28.61
N GLY A 243 -11.87 2.02 28.78
CA GLY A 243 -10.95 1.94 29.91
C GLY A 243 -10.27 0.60 30.12
N ARG A 244 -8.93 0.59 29.93
CA ARG A 244 -7.95 -0.39 30.45
C ARG A 244 -8.16 -1.86 30.07
N ILE A 245 -7.33 -2.35 29.15
CA ILE A 245 -7.05 -3.79 29.03
C ILE A 245 -5.67 -4.09 29.65
N GLY A 246 -5.70 -4.36 30.95
CA GLY A 246 -4.76 -5.23 31.62
C GLY A 246 -5.59 -6.37 32.23
N GLY A 247 -5.43 -7.59 31.71
CA GLY A 247 -6.21 -8.74 32.16
C GLY A 247 -6.06 -9.93 31.23
N THR A 248 -5.25 -10.90 31.66
CA THR A 248 -5.07 -12.22 31.07
C THR A 248 -6.30 -13.12 31.23
N ALA A 249 -6.41 -14.12 30.35
CA ALA A 249 -7.27 -15.30 30.41
C ALA A 249 -8.75 -15.15 29.98
N GLY A 250 -9.02 -15.71 28.80
CA GLY A 250 -10.35 -16.04 28.30
C GLY A 250 -10.24 -16.78 26.98
N ALA A 251 -9.96 -18.09 27.04
CA ALA A 251 -9.92 -18.96 25.87
C ALA A 251 -11.26 -18.92 25.13
N THR A 252 -11.26 -18.38 23.91
CA THR A 252 -12.38 -18.56 22.98
C THR A 252 -12.30 -19.98 22.43
N THR A 253 -12.87 -20.92 23.18
CA THR A 253 -13.03 -22.33 22.82
C THR A 253 -13.90 -22.45 21.56
N GLY A 254 -13.30 -22.89 20.45
CA GLY A 254 -14.05 -23.32 19.27
C GLY A 254 -13.23 -23.50 17.99
N GLY A 255 -12.14 -22.76 17.78
CA GLY A 255 -11.36 -22.81 16.54
C GLY A 255 -9.89 -23.21 16.71
N PRO A 256 -9.13 -23.32 15.60
CA PRO A 256 -7.72 -23.75 15.62
C PRO A 256 -6.82 -22.87 16.50
N LEU A 257 -5.87 -23.52 17.20
CA LEU A 257 -4.77 -22.87 17.89
C LEU A 257 -3.47 -23.15 17.14
N LEU A 258 -2.77 -22.10 16.70
CA LEU A 258 -1.47 -22.16 16.04
C LEU A 258 -0.41 -21.56 16.96
N GLU A 259 0.40 -22.39 17.60
CA GLU A 259 1.41 -21.99 18.59
C GLU A 259 2.83 -22.36 18.12
N ARG A 260 3.77 -21.41 18.18
CA ARG A 260 5.20 -21.60 17.89
C ARG A 260 5.48 -22.23 16.52
N PHE A 261 4.76 -21.83 15.48
CA PHE A 261 5.03 -22.32 14.12
C PHE A 261 6.13 -21.52 13.42
N GLU A 262 6.83 -22.16 12.50
CA GLU A 262 7.79 -21.55 11.58
C GLU A 262 7.42 -21.91 10.15
N VAL A 263 7.18 -20.90 9.31
CA VAL A 263 7.00 -21.04 7.87
C VAL A 263 8.18 -20.39 7.16
N ALA A 264 8.88 -21.14 6.32
CA ALA A 264 10.01 -20.63 5.55
C ALA A 264 9.86 -20.91 4.05
N ARG A 265 10.08 -19.86 3.23
CA ARG A 265 10.18 -19.91 1.77
C ARG A 265 8.96 -20.54 1.09
N ALA A 266 7.76 -20.11 1.49
CA ALA A 266 6.52 -20.52 0.85
C ALA A 266 6.38 -19.92 -0.56
N GLY A 267 5.99 -20.74 -1.54
CA GLY A 267 5.74 -20.30 -2.92
C GLY A 267 4.47 -19.47 -3.09
N GLY A 268 3.58 -19.49 -2.11
CA GLY A 268 2.38 -18.64 -2.00
C GLY A 268 2.46 -17.68 -0.81
N PHE A 269 1.41 -17.67 0.00
CA PHE A 269 1.32 -16.94 1.26
C PHE A 269 2.06 -17.68 2.38
N GLY A 270 2.56 -16.95 3.37
CA GLY A 270 3.09 -17.59 4.58
C GLY A 270 1.97 -18.24 5.40
N VAL A 271 0.99 -17.45 5.78
CA VAL A 271 -0.25 -17.87 6.43
C VAL A 271 -1.43 -17.23 5.72
N TRP A 272 -2.44 -18.01 5.36
CA TRP A 272 -3.67 -17.52 4.75
C TRP A 272 -4.88 -17.98 5.55
N LEU A 273 -5.62 -17.03 6.10
CA LEU A 273 -6.85 -17.23 6.86
C LEU A 273 -8.00 -16.62 6.06
N SER A 274 -8.94 -17.44 5.59
CA SER A 274 -10.02 -17.00 4.70
C SER A 274 -11.37 -17.62 5.07
N GLY A 275 -12.45 -16.87 4.80
CA GLY A 275 -13.83 -17.25 5.14
C GLY A 275 -14.21 -16.83 6.56
N SER A 276 -15.13 -17.55 7.18
CA SER A 276 -15.65 -17.23 8.53
C SER A 276 -14.92 -18.04 9.60
N VAL A 277 -13.63 -17.77 9.80
CA VAL A 277 -12.77 -18.55 10.71
C VAL A 277 -12.59 -17.86 12.08
N ASN A 278 -12.32 -18.62 13.14
CA ASN A 278 -11.90 -18.10 14.44
C ASN A 278 -10.57 -18.74 14.84
N VAL A 279 -9.47 -18.00 14.79
CA VAL A 279 -8.11 -18.55 14.93
C VAL A 279 -7.32 -17.81 15.99
N VAL A 280 -6.58 -18.55 16.82
CA VAL A 280 -5.60 -17.99 17.75
C VAL A 280 -4.19 -18.33 17.26
N VAL A 281 -3.38 -17.29 17.07
CA VAL A 281 -1.96 -17.40 16.70
C VAL A 281 -1.11 -16.96 17.89
N ARG A 282 -0.11 -17.77 18.25
CA ARG A 282 0.87 -17.49 19.31
C ARG A 282 2.28 -17.75 18.83
N ASP A 283 3.15 -16.75 18.95
CA ASP A 283 4.58 -16.83 18.68
C ASP A 283 4.94 -17.46 17.31
N GLY A 284 4.26 -17.02 16.24
CA GLY A 284 4.48 -17.52 14.88
C GLY A 284 5.59 -16.77 14.13
N THR A 285 6.40 -17.47 13.32
CA THR A 285 7.41 -16.87 12.44
C THR A 285 7.17 -17.23 10.99
N VAL A 286 7.20 -16.24 10.11
CA VAL A 286 7.08 -16.38 8.66
C VAL A 286 8.25 -15.70 7.97
N THR A 287 9.00 -16.42 7.15
CA THR A 287 10.19 -15.90 6.47
C THR A 287 10.19 -16.23 4.98
N GLY A 288 10.36 -15.22 4.14
CA GLY A 288 10.53 -15.37 2.70
C GLY A 288 9.34 -15.92 1.90
N PRO A 289 8.06 -15.66 2.24
CA PRO A 289 6.96 -16.07 1.38
C PRO A 289 6.97 -15.27 0.06
N ALA A 290 6.63 -15.91 -1.05
CA ALA A 290 6.61 -15.26 -2.36
C ALA A 290 5.50 -14.19 -2.49
N ARG A 291 4.43 -14.29 -1.68
CA ARG A 291 3.32 -13.31 -1.62
C ARG A 291 3.30 -12.59 -0.26
N THR A 292 2.11 -12.37 0.30
CA THR A 292 1.93 -11.77 1.63
C THR A 292 2.41 -12.72 2.72
N GLY A 293 2.99 -12.17 3.78
CA GLY A 293 3.36 -12.94 4.97
C GLY A 293 2.17 -13.59 5.65
N VAL A 294 1.24 -12.78 6.13
CA VAL A 294 -0.02 -13.23 6.72
C VAL A 294 -1.18 -12.48 6.05
N LEU A 295 -2.05 -13.21 5.38
CA LEU A 295 -3.28 -12.69 4.78
C LEU A 295 -4.49 -13.15 5.62
N ILE A 296 -5.32 -12.21 6.03
CA ILE A 296 -6.56 -12.44 6.76
C ILE A 296 -7.69 -11.74 6.00
N GLU A 297 -8.68 -12.50 5.55
CA GLU A 297 -9.78 -12.00 4.72
C GLU A 297 -11.10 -12.75 5.04
N GLY A 298 -12.18 -12.35 4.38
CA GLY A 298 -13.53 -12.81 4.71
C GLY A 298 -14.07 -12.24 6.02
N ASP A 299 -14.77 -13.09 6.78
CA ASP A 299 -15.37 -12.77 8.09
C ASP A 299 -14.52 -13.31 9.26
N ALA A 300 -13.21 -13.40 9.04
CA ALA A 300 -12.28 -14.02 9.97
C ALA A 300 -12.16 -13.20 11.27
N ARG A 301 -12.16 -13.90 12.42
CA ARG A 301 -11.84 -13.35 13.73
C ARG A 301 -10.53 -13.94 14.20
N VAL A 302 -9.51 -13.11 14.38
CA VAL A 302 -8.16 -13.60 14.64
C VAL A 302 -7.55 -12.89 15.83
N ARG A 303 -7.04 -13.68 16.78
CA ARG A 303 -6.23 -13.17 17.89
C ARG A 303 -4.78 -13.56 17.66
N VAL A 304 -3.89 -12.58 17.66
CA VAL A 304 -2.45 -12.79 17.49
C VAL A 304 -1.71 -12.33 18.73
N GLU A 305 -0.96 -13.23 19.36
CA GLU A 305 -0.09 -12.95 20.50
C GLU A 305 1.35 -13.29 20.08
N GLY A 306 2.06 -12.34 19.48
CA GLY A 306 3.39 -12.56 18.92
C GLY A 306 3.34 -13.16 17.51
N CYS A 307 3.74 -12.37 16.51
CA CYS A 307 4.02 -12.91 15.18
C CYS A 307 5.04 -12.05 14.44
N SER A 308 6.03 -12.69 13.83
CA SER A 308 7.08 -12.03 13.05
C SER A 308 7.04 -12.46 11.60
N VAL A 309 7.03 -11.48 10.69
CA VAL A 309 7.11 -11.68 9.25
C VAL A 309 8.37 -11.00 8.72
N THR A 310 9.21 -11.73 7.99
CA THR A 310 10.38 -11.14 7.32
C THR A 310 10.48 -11.55 5.85
N HIS A 311 11.02 -10.65 5.01
CA HIS A 311 11.23 -10.91 3.57
C HIS A 311 9.94 -11.31 2.81
N ALA A 312 8.80 -10.68 3.09
CA ALA A 312 7.58 -10.96 2.34
C ALA A 312 7.69 -10.45 0.90
N GLY A 313 7.29 -11.22 -0.11
CA GLY A 313 7.31 -10.79 -1.52
C GLY A 313 6.30 -9.70 -1.86
N SER A 314 5.26 -9.55 -1.04
CA SER A 314 4.29 -8.44 -1.09
C SER A 314 4.19 -7.79 0.29
N SER A 315 2.99 -7.70 0.87
CA SER A 315 2.81 -7.09 2.20
C SER A 315 3.23 -8.02 3.33
N GLY A 316 3.67 -7.48 4.47
CA GLY A 316 3.96 -8.28 5.66
C GLY A 316 2.69 -8.92 6.21
N PHE A 317 1.74 -8.07 6.61
CA PHE A 317 0.37 -8.45 6.95
C PHE A 317 -0.61 -7.75 6.01
N ALA A 318 -1.69 -8.45 5.64
CA ALA A 318 -2.81 -7.85 4.91
C ALA A 318 -4.13 -8.31 5.54
N LEU A 319 -4.98 -7.35 5.89
CA LEU A 319 -6.31 -7.52 6.47
C LEU A 319 -7.34 -6.98 5.49
N ARG A 320 -8.32 -7.79 5.10
CA ARG A 320 -9.31 -7.48 4.05
C ARG A 320 -10.72 -7.86 4.45
N ASP A 321 -11.66 -7.50 3.58
CA ASP A 321 -13.09 -7.76 3.73
C ASP A 321 -13.63 -7.28 5.09
N ARG A 322 -14.24 -8.15 5.90
CA ARG A 322 -14.82 -7.82 7.22
C ARG A 322 -14.06 -8.50 8.36
N SER A 323 -12.77 -8.75 8.16
CA SER A 323 -11.92 -9.38 9.17
C SER A 323 -11.81 -8.53 10.44
N ASP A 324 -11.83 -9.16 11.62
CA ASP A 324 -11.67 -8.52 12.93
C ASP A 324 -10.47 -9.13 13.65
N VAL A 325 -9.41 -8.32 13.78
CA VAL A 325 -8.11 -8.76 14.27
C VAL A 325 -7.73 -8.01 15.53
N VAL A 326 -7.35 -8.77 16.57
CA VAL A 326 -6.73 -8.25 17.78
C VAL A 326 -5.32 -8.81 17.85
N ALA A 327 -4.31 -7.96 17.75
CA ALA A 327 -2.93 -8.38 17.70
C ALA A 327 -2.02 -7.63 18.68
N GLU A 328 -1.16 -8.39 19.35
CA GLU A 328 -0.12 -7.88 20.23
C GLU A 328 1.25 -8.42 19.78
N ARG A 329 2.31 -7.62 19.87
CA ARG A 329 3.69 -7.99 19.50
C ARG A 329 3.81 -8.47 18.04
N LEU A 330 3.44 -7.59 17.11
CA LEU A 330 3.68 -7.84 15.68
C LEU A 330 5.02 -7.24 15.24
N THR A 331 5.77 -8.01 14.46
CA THR A 331 6.98 -7.51 13.79
C THR A 331 6.92 -7.79 12.30
N VAL A 332 7.16 -6.76 11.49
CA VAL A 332 7.35 -6.87 10.05
C VAL A 332 8.67 -6.24 9.68
N ASP A 333 9.48 -6.95 8.92
CA ASP A 333 10.75 -6.44 8.41
C ASP A 333 10.94 -6.86 6.95
N ARG A 334 11.39 -5.93 6.09
CA ARG A 334 11.71 -6.20 4.68
C ARG A 334 10.52 -6.77 3.89
N ALA A 335 9.41 -6.02 3.86
CA ALA A 335 8.25 -6.34 3.03
C ALA A 335 8.39 -5.76 1.61
N GLY A 336 8.10 -6.56 0.59
CA GLY A 336 8.16 -6.20 -0.83
C GLY A 336 7.07 -5.23 -1.28
N ALA A 337 6.10 -4.92 -0.43
CA ALA A 337 5.11 -3.86 -0.60
C ALA A 337 4.92 -3.08 0.73
N ASN A 338 3.73 -3.18 1.33
CA ASN A 338 3.40 -2.51 2.61
C ASN A 338 3.78 -3.37 3.82
N GLY A 339 4.05 -2.76 4.96
CA GLY A 339 4.28 -3.50 6.20
C GLY A 339 3.00 -4.18 6.68
N LEU A 340 1.97 -3.37 6.92
CA LEU A 340 0.61 -3.77 7.27
C LEU A 340 -0.38 -3.02 6.38
N LEU A 341 -1.16 -3.77 5.60
CA LEU A 341 -2.26 -3.26 4.78
C LEU A 341 -3.60 -3.62 5.44
N VAL A 342 -4.45 -2.65 5.68
CA VAL A 342 -5.83 -2.84 6.17
C VAL A 342 -6.79 -2.15 5.20
N SER A 343 -7.67 -2.92 4.57
CA SER A 343 -8.59 -2.41 3.54
C SER A 343 -10.03 -2.90 3.74
N ASP A 344 -10.93 -2.51 2.82
CA ASP A 344 -12.34 -2.88 2.81
C ASP A 344 -13.05 -2.46 4.11
N ASP A 345 -13.73 -3.35 4.82
CA ASP A 345 -14.41 -3.08 6.09
C ASP A 345 -13.65 -3.73 7.28
N ALA A 346 -12.35 -4.00 7.11
CA ALA A 346 -11.56 -4.72 8.10
C ALA A 346 -11.29 -3.88 9.36
N ARG A 347 -11.18 -4.55 10.51
CA ARG A 347 -10.97 -3.95 11.82
C ARG A 347 -9.73 -4.51 12.49
N ALA A 348 -8.85 -3.63 12.96
CA ALA A 348 -7.62 -4.04 13.62
C ALA A 348 -7.40 -3.27 14.93
N ARG A 349 -7.25 -4.01 16.03
CA ARG A 349 -6.77 -3.46 17.32
C ARG A 349 -5.39 -4.00 17.60
N LEU A 350 -4.41 -3.11 17.59
CA LEU A 350 -3.00 -3.45 17.55
C LEU A 350 -2.28 -2.82 18.73
N SER A 351 -1.40 -3.59 19.37
CA SER A 351 -0.49 -3.08 20.39
C SER A 351 0.92 -3.65 20.22
N GLU A 352 1.93 -2.81 20.43
CA GLU A 352 3.35 -3.22 20.33
C GLU A 352 3.68 -3.75 18.92
N VAL A 353 3.55 -2.86 17.93
CA VAL A 353 3.82 -3.18 16.53
C VAL A 353 5.13 -2.54 16.10
N ARG A 354 6.02 -3.33 15.50
CA ARG A 354 7.24 -2.86 14.84
C ARG A 354 7.18 -3.16 13.35
N ILE A 355 7.35 -2.13 12.51
CA ILE A 355 7.38 -2.29 11.06
C ILE A 355 8.59 -1.54 10.51
N GLY A 356 9.45 -2.25 9.79
CA GLY A 356 10.71 -1.73 9.25
C GLY A 356 10.96 -2.13 7.79
N ALA A 357 11.76 -1.31 7.10
CA ALA A 357 12.35 -1.62 5.79
C ALA A 357 11.33 -2.09 4.73
N THR A 358 10.22 -1.36 4.57
CA THR A 358 9.19 -1.70 3.56
C THR A 358 9.50 -1.11 2.20
N ARG A 359 8.93 -1.63 1.11
CA ARG A 359 9.05 -1.01 -0.22
C ARG A 359 8.21 0.25 -0.39
N TYR A 360 7.04 0.28 0.25
CA TYR A 360 6.08 1.39 0.15
C TYR A 360 5.80 1.97 1.55
N THR A 361 4.60 1.71 2.08
CA THR A 361 4.11 2.28 3.35
C THR A 361 4.24 1.28 4.51
N ALA A 362 4.59 1.74 5.72
CA ALA A 362 4.57 0.87 6.90
C ALA A 362 3.15 0.44 7.29
N LEU A 363 2.25 1.39 7.58
CA LEU A 363 0.84 1.14 7.87
C LEU A 363 -0.06 1.84 6.84
N HIS A 364 -0.76 1.06 6.03
CA HIS A 364 -1.71 1.57 5.04
C HIS A 364 -3.15 1.20 5.43
N VAL A 365 -4.02 2.21 5.53
CA VAL A 365 -5.43 2.07 5.89
C VAL A 365 -6.30 2.66 4.77
N GLY A 366 -7.06 1.80 4.08
CA GLY A 366 -7.95 2.17 2.98
C GLY A 366 -9.34 1.58 3.12
N GLY A 367 -10.20 1.76 2.12
CA GLY A 367 -11.60 1.35 2.17
C GLY A 367 -12.35 2.12 3.27
N ARG A 368 -13.07 1.37 4.10
CA ARG A 368 -13.76 1.80 5.33
C ARG A 368 -13.13 1.14 6.57
N ALA A 369 -11.87 0.72 6.45
CA ALA A 369 -11.18 0.00 7.51
C ALA A 369 -10.99 0.86 8.76
N GLU A 370 -11.01 0.22 9.92
CA GLU A 370 -10.81 0.86 11.23
C GLU A 370 -9.58 0.26 11.90
N VAL A 371 -8.58 1.09 12.22
CA VAL A 371 -7.34 0.67 12.88
C VAL A 371 -7.11 1.47 14.15
N THR A 372 -6.98 0.79 15.28
CA THR A 372 -6.41 1.36 16.51
C THR A 372 -5.03 0.77 16.73
N LEU A 373 -4.00 1.61 16.79
CA LEU A 373 -2.62 1.21 17.05
C LEU A 373 -2.07 1.93 18.28
N SER A 374 -1.69 1.14 19.29
CA SER A 374 -1.00 1.63 20.48
C SER A 374 0.45 1.13 20.55
N ARG A 375 1.40 1.99 20.95
CA ARG A 375 2.83 1.65 21.07
C ARG A 375 3.40 1.08 19.76
N GLY A 376 3.44 1.89 18.71
CA GLY A 376 3.99 1.52 17.40
C GLY A 376 5.40 2.08 17.17
N ASP A 377 6.24 1.33 16.46
CA ASP A 377 7.57 1.74 15.99
C ASP A 377 7.68 1.46 14.48
N LEU A 378 7.41 2.49 13.67
CA LEU A 378 7.38 2.43 12.22
C LEU A 378 8.61 3.14 11.67
N HIS A 379 9.45 2.45 10.91
CA HIS A 379 10.72 3.03 10.43
C HIS A 379 11.13 2.56 9.04
N ASP A 380 12.02 3.34 8.42
CA ASP A 380 12.68 3.03 7.14
C ASP A 380 11.67 2.70 6.03
N THR A 381 10.83 3.67 5.69
CA THR A 381 9.75 3.54 4.69
C THR A 381 9.95 4.57 3.56
N PRO A 382 10.04 4.18 2.28
CA PRO A 382 10.27 5.13 1.20
C PRO A 382 9.15 6.16 1.01
N GLU A 383 7.89 5.79 1.25
CA GLU A 383 6.74 6.67 1.02
C GLU A 383 6.19 7.23 2.33
N PHE A 384 5.39 6.42 3.03
CA PHE A 384 4.65 6.84 4.22
C PHE A 384 4.95 5.96 5.43
N GLY A 385 5.03 6.57 6.61
CA GLY A 385 4.97 5.81 7.86
C GLY A 385 3.56 5.30 8.11
N VAL A 386 2.58 6.21 8.10
CA VAL A 386 1.15 5.88 8.16
C VAL A 386 0.43 6.59 7.01
N ARG A 387 -0.36 5.84 6.26
CA ARG A 387 -1.21 6.37 5.19
C ARG A 387 -2.67 6.01 5.46
N VAL A 388 -3.54 7.01 5.50
CA VAL A 388 -5.00 6.85 5.60
C VAL A 388 -5.66 7.48 4.39
N VAL A 389 -6.45 6.69 3.65
CA VAL A 389 -7.11 7.10 2.40
C VAL A 389 -8.59 6.72 2.40
N GLU A 390 -9.31 7.18 1.39
CA GLU A 390 -10.72 6.86 1.16
C GLU A 390 -11.61 7.20 2.37
N LEU A 391 -12.17 6.20 3.07
CA LEU A 391 -12.98 6.33 4.28
C LEU A 391 -12.32 5.65 5.49
N GLY A 392 -11.04 5.28 5.39
CA GLY A 392 -10.31 4.60 6.45
C GLY A 392 -10.19 5.48 7.71
N LEU A 393 -10.18 4.84 8.88
CA LEU A 393 -10.05 5.50 10.17
C LEU A 393 -8.84 4.94 10.92
N ALA A 394 -7.95 5.81 11.37
CA ALA A 394 -6.81 5.45 12.19
C ALA A 394 -6.82 6.19 13.54
N GLU A 395 -6.72 5.43 14.62
CA GLU A 395 -6.47 5.93 15.96
C GLU A 395 -5.07 5.49 16.42
N LEU A 396 -4.18 6.45 16.65
CA LEU A 396 -2.79 6.22 17.00
C LEU A 396 -2.51 6.74 18.42
N ASP A 397 -2.01 5.87 19.29
CA ASP A 397 -1.56 6.21 20.66
C ASP A 397 -0.10 5.83 20.83
N ARG A 398 0.77 6.79 21.14
CA ARG A 398 2.21 6.54 21.38
C ARG A 398 2.90 5.79 20.24
N VAL A 399 2.63 6.24 19.02
CA VAL A 399 3.25 5.71 17.80
C VAL A 399 4.44 6.58 17.41
N THR A 400 5.58 5.95 17.15
CA THR A 400 6.76 6.61 16.62
C THR A 400 6.96 6.26 15.15
N VAL A 401 7.14 7.26 14.31
CA VAL A 401 7.44 7.15 12.88
C VAL A 401 8.80 7.79 12.62
N ARG A 402 9.74 7.06 12.00
CA ARG A 402 11.09 7.57 11.67
C ARG A 402 11.50 7.22 10.25
N GLY A 403 12.15 8.14 9.54
CA GLY A 403 12.74 7.83 8.23
C GLY A 403 11.70 7.47 7.17
N ALA A 404 10.54 8.12 7.20
CA ALA A 404 9.59 8.08 6.08
C ALA A 404 10.10 9.01 4.97
N GLY A 405 10.28 8.54 3.73
CA GLY A 405 10.86 9.35 2.65
C GLY A 405 9.98 10.51 2.21
N MET A 406 8.68 10.28 2.00
CA MET A 406 7.74 11.33 1.59
C MET A 406 7.06 11.98 2.79
N THR A 407 6.21 11.24 3.50
CA THR A 407 5.43 11.81 4.62
C THR A 407 5.37 10.87 5.81
N GLY A 408 5.61 11.37 7.01
CA GLY A 408 5.50 10.57 8.23
C GLY A 408 4.08 10.02 8.43
N ILE A 409 3.08 10.90 8.57
CA ILE A 409 1.67 10.54 8.66
C ILE A 409 0.87 11.31 7.60
N GLY A 410 0.26 10.60 6.64
CA GLY A 410 -0.47 11.19 5.53
C GLY A 410 -1.95 10.78 5.50
N VAL A 411 -2.85 11.75 5.62
CA VAL A 411 -4.31 11.55 5.46
C VAL A 411 -4.75 12.16 4.13
N ALA A 412 -5.55 11.45 3.34
CA ALA A 412 -6.17 12.00 2.14
C ALA A 412 -7.63 11.55 1.97
N ASP A 413 -8.26 12.07 0.92
CA ASP A 413 -9.66 11.86 0.59
C ASP A 413 -10.59 12.24 1.75
N ARG A 414 -11.25 11.25 2.34
CA ARG A 414 -12.11 11.38 3.53
C ARG A 414 -11.59 10.52 4.68
N GLY A 415 -10.29 10.20 4.68
CA GLY A 415 -9.65 9.48 5.78
C GLY A 415 -9.78 10.24 7.10
N GLY A 416 -9.95 9.49 8.19
CA GLY A 416 -10.00 10.03 9.54
C GLY A 416 -8.75 9.64 10.32
N LEU A 417 -8.25 10.58 11.14
CA LEU A 417 -7.09 10.36 11.99
C LEU A 417 -7.31 10.98 13.38
N THR A 418 -7.06 10.19 14.41
CA THR A 418 -6.79 10.68 15.76
C THR A 418 -5.41 10.21 16.17
N ALA A 419 -4.49 11.12 16.45
CA ALA A 419 -3.14 10.81 16.92
C ALA A 419 -2.91 11.46 18.28
N THR A 420 -2.47 10.67 19.26
CA THR A 420 -2.17 11.10 20.63
C THR A 420 -0.78 10.65 21.04
N ASP A 421 0.04 11.58 21.55
CA ASP A 421 1.40 11.31 22.03
C ASP A 421 2.28 10.61 20.96
N CYS A 422 2.03 10.94 19.68
CA CYS A 422 2.79 10.38 18.56
C CYS A 422 4.04 11.20 18.27
N THR A 423 5.12 10.54 17.86
CA THR A 423 6.36 11.20 17.44
C THR A 423 6.65 10.88 15.98
N VAL A 424 6.77 11.90 15.14
CA VAL A 424 7.19 11.79 13.74
C VAL A 424 8.55 12.45 13.59
N THR A 425 9.49 11.76 12.94
CA THR A 425 10.86 12.27 12.76
C THR A 425 11.38 12.02 11.35
N GLY A 426 11.86 13.07 10.69
CA GLY A 426 12.37 12.98 9.32
C GLY A 426 11.28 13.11 8.26
N GLY A 427 11.68 12.84 7.01
CA GLY A 427 10.83 12.91 5.80
C GLY A 427 10.67 14.31 5.24
N SER A 428 10.25 14.41 3.97
CA SER A 428 9.96 15.71 3.34
C SER A 428 8.88 16.46 4.13
N THR A 429 7.73 15.82 4.35
CA THR A 429 6.66 16.35 5.21
C THR A 429 6.48 15.51 6.47
N GLY A 430 6.40 16.11 7.66
CA GLY A 430 6.12 15.37 8.89
C GLY A 430 4.71 14.78 8.90
N ILE A 431 3.70 15.64 8.94
CA ILE A 431 2.28 15.24 8.89
C ILE A 431 1.58 16.02 7.78
N SER A 432 0.91 15.31 6.87
CA SER A 432 0.10 15.91 5.81
C SER A 432 -1.36 15.50 5.97
N LEU A 433 -2.25 16.49 6.09
CA LEU A 433 -3.67 16.31 6.32
C LEU A 433 -4.47 16.86 5.14
N ALA A 434 -5.09 15.98 4.38
CA ALA A 434 -6.05 16.33 3.35
C ALA A 434 -7.42 15.73 3.66
N GLY A 435 -8.48 16.48 3.31
CA GLY A 435 -9.87 16.09 3.54
C GLY A 435 -10.63 17.06 4.42
N ARG A 436 -11.97 17.03 4.32
CA ARG A 436 -12.87 17.93 5.07
C ARG A 436 -13.18 17.46 6.49
N HIS A 437 -12.82 16.23 6.83
CA HIS A 437 -12.88 15.77 8.21
C HIS A 437 -11.84 16.52 9.04
N ARG A 438 -12.03 16.62 10.36
CA ARG A 438 -11.12 17.33 11.27
C ARG A 438 -10.27 16.32 12.04
N PRO A 439 -9.13 15.85 11.49
CA PRO A 439 -8.15 15.09 12.25
C PRO A 439 -7.79 15.77 13.57
N LEU A 440 -7.60 14.96 14.61
CA LEU A 440 -7.14 15.41 15.92
C LEU A 440 -5.70 14.97 16.12
N LEU A 441 -4.81 15.93 16.36
CA LEU A 441 -3.44 15.71 16.84
C LEU A 441 -3.35 16.26 18.26
N ARG A 442 -3.06 15.40 19.24
CA ARG A 442 -2.92 15.79 20.64
C ARG A 442 -1.57 15.36 21.19
N ASP A 443 -0.84 16.29 21.80
CA ASP A 443 0.47 16.03 22.42
C ASP A 443 1.49 15.41 21.45
N CYS A 444 1.33 15.63 20.14
CA CYS A 444 2.18 15.04 19.11
C CYS A 444 3.46 15.85 18.89
N LYS A 445 4.55 15.16 18.57
CA LYS A 445 5.87 15.76 18.25
C LYS A 445 6.22 15.50 16.79
N VAL A 446 6.48 16.55 16.04
CA VAL A 446 6.97 16.49 14.65
C VAL A 446 8.34 17.14 14.63
N LEU A 447 9.37 16.35 14.31
CA LEU A 447 10.76 16.73 14.49
C LEU A 447 11.55 16.52 13.19
N ARG A 448 12.44 17.45 12.85
CA ARG A 448 13.46 17.24 11.79
C ARG A 448 12.85 16.92 10.41
N SER A 449 11.78 17.62 10.03
CA SER A 449 11.17 17.49 8.71
C SER A 449 11.97 18.27 7.67
N GLY A 450 12.15 17.70 6.48
CA GLY A 450 12.99 18.26 5.41
C GLY A 450 12.43 19.53 4.79
N GLU A 451 11.12 19.60 4.60
CA GLU A 451 10.42 20.77 4.03
C GLU A 451 9.39 21.28 5.04
N ILE A 452 8.31 20.53 5.28
CA ILE A 452 7.18 20.99 6.08
C ILE A 452 7.00 20.11 7.33
N GLY A 453 6.84 20.74 8.50
CA GLY A 453 6.47 20.03 9.72
C GLY A 453 5.05 19.45 9.63
N VAL A 454 4.04 20.33 9.64
CA VAL A 454 2.63 19.94 9.47
C VAL A 454 2.01 20.73 8.32
N HIS A 455 1.45 20.02 7.34
CA HIS A 455 0.74 20.58 6.20
C HIS A 455 -0.76 20.27 6.28
N LEU A 456 -1.60 21.30 6.12
CA LEU A 456 -3.03 21.16 5.94
C LEU A 456 -3.40 21.59 4.51
N ALA A 457 -3.95 20.66 3.73
CA ALA A 457 -4.28 20.89 2.33
C ALA A 457 -5.44 21.88 2.14
N ALA A 458 -5.63 22.33 0.89
CA ALA A 458 -6.65 23.33 0.56
C ALA A 458 -8.06 22.88 0.99
N GLY A 459 -8.78 23.76 1.69
CA GLY A 459 -10.13 23.50 2.23
C GLY A 459 -10.20 22.43 3.32
N ALA A 460 -9.08 21.90 3.80
CA ALA A 460 -9.05 20.90 4.85
C ALA A 460 -9.19 21.54 6.24
N GLY A 461 -9.55 20.73 7.25
CA GLY A 461 -9.63 21.18 8.64
C GLY A 461 -8.85 20.28 9.58
N ALA A 462 -8.35 20.81 10.69
CA ALA A 462 -7.61 20.02 11.69
C ALA A 462 -7.71 20.63 13.10
N ILE A 463 -7.49 19.80 14.11
CA ILE A 463 -7.36 20.21 15.51
C ILE A 463 -5.98 19.76 16.01
N LEU A 464 -5.17 20.72 16.43
CA LEU A 464 -3.85 20.51 17.02
C LEU A 464 -3.89 21.04 18.46
N SER A 465 -3.57 20.20 19.43
CA SER A 465 -3.57 20.58 20.84
C SER A 465 -2.30 20.08 21.54
N GLY A 466 -1.52 20.97 22.13
CA GLY A 466 -0.29 20.60 22.84
C GLY A 466 0.81 20.03 21.95
N CYS A 467 0.76 20.26 20.63
CA CYS A 467 1.72 19.69 19.69
C CYS A 467 3.04 20.49 19.66
N ALA A 468 4.16 19.80 19.44
CA ALA A 468 5.47 20.40 19.24
C ALA A 468 5.97 20.12 17.82
N ILE A 469 6.17 21.17 17.02
CA ILE A 469 6.74 21.11 15.67
C ILE A 469 8.11 21.75 15.73
N ARG A 470 9.18 21.01 15.49
CA ARG A 470 10.56 21.50 15.64
C ARG A 470 11.45 21.10 14.49
N GLU A 471 12.46 21.93 14.21
CA GLU A 471 13.53 21.60 13.27
C GLU A 471 12.99 21.30 11.86
N SER A 472 12.02 22.08 11.36
CA SER A 472 11.50 21.93 9.98
C SER A 472 12.30 22.77 9.00
N GLY A 473 12.60 22.26 7.80
CA GLY A 473 13.45 22.95 6.82
C GLY A 473 12.86 24.25 6.28
N ASP A 474 11.63 24.22 5.74
CA ASP A 474 11.00 25.38 5.10
C ASP A 474 9.86 25.98 5.92
N VAL A 475 8.89 25.17 6.35
CA VAL A 475 7.71 25.65 7.08
C VAL A 475 7.42 24.77 8.29
N GLY A 476 7.20 25.37 9.45
CA GLY A 476 6.74 24.63 10.63
C GLY A 476 5.30 24.13 10.46
N LEU A 477 4.36 25.07 10.40
CA LEU A 477 2.94 24.81 10.19
C LEU A 477 2.45 25.52 8.93
N ASP A 478 2.09 24.74 7.92
CA ASP A 478 1.55 25.23 6.65
C ASP A 478 0.04 24.99 6.57
N LEU A 479 -0.72 26.08 6.44
CA LEU A 479 -2.17 26.07 6.32
C LEU A 479 -2.54 26.57 4.93
N ALA A 480 -2.81 25.67 3.99
CA ALA A 480 -3.10 26.02 2.61
C ALA A 480 -4.44 26.78 2.46
N GLU A 481 -4.75 27.17 1.22
CA GLU A 481 -5.92 27.97 0.86
C GLU A 481 -7.23 27.44 1.46
N GLU A 482 -8.08 28.35 1.94
CA GLU A 482 -9.41 28.05 2.52
C GLU A 482 -9.42 27.03 3.69
N SER A 483 -8.26 26.69 4.25
CA SER A 483 -8.18 25.71 5.32
C SER A 483 -8.67 26.24 6.68
N THR A 484 -9.08 25.33 7.57
CA THR A 484 -9.63 25.66 8.90
C THR A 484 -8.96 24.87 10.01
N ALA A 485 -7.93 25.44 10.63
CA ALA A 485 -7.22 24.82 11.76
C ALA A 485 -7.65 25.40 13.11
N LEU A 486 -7.81 24.54 14.12
CA LEU A 486 -7.84 24.92 15.53
C LEU A 486 -6.51 24.50 16.14
N VAL A 487 -5.68 25.45 16.55
CA VAL A 487 -4.35 25.21 17.11
C VAL A 487 -4.32 25.78 18.51
N ASP A 488 -4.03 24.96 19.52
CA ASP A 488 -4.08 25.39 20.92
C ASP A 488 -2.90 24.82 21.72
N GLY A 489 -2.17 25.69 22.42
CA GLY A 489 -1.05 25.26 23.27
C GLY A 489 0.13 24.64 22.49
N CYS A 490 0.30 24.97 21.21
CA CYS A 490 1.33 24.36 20.37
C CYS A 490 2.64 25.16 20.40
N THR A 491 3.76 24.45 20.24
CA THR A 491 5.09 25.06 20.08
C THR A 491 5.60 24.78 18.67
N ILE A 492 5.94 25.83 17.93
CA ILE A 492 6.58 25.75 16.62
C ILE A 492 7.95 26.41 16.78
N ALA A 493 9.03 25.64 16.63
CA ALA A 493 10.38 26.14 16.93
C ALA A 493 11.43 25.70 15.91
N ASP A 494 12.50 26.47 15.80
CA ASP A 494 13.72 26.08 15.09
C ASP A 494 13.45 25.75 13.60
N THR A 495 12.62 26.55 12.92
CA THR A 495 12.27 26.33 11.49
C THR A 495 13.26 27.05 10.59
N GLY A 496 13.83 26.40 9.56
CA GLY A 496 14.77 27.04 8.62
C GLY A 496 14.13 28.16 7.78
N GLY A 497 12.83 28.04 7.47
CA GLY A 497 12.04 29.11 6.88
C GLY A 497 11.03 29.71 7.85
N THR A 498 9.75 29.71 7.47
CA THR A 498 8.67 30.39 8.21
C THR A 498 8.07 29.49 9.28
N GLY A 499 7.78 30.04 10.46
CA GLY A 499 7.13 29.29 11.54
C GLY A 499 5.73 28.82 11.16
N VAL A 500 4.83 29.77 10.87
CA VAL A 500 3.43 29.50 10.47
C VAL A 500 3.11 30.23 9.16
N VAL A 501 2.60 29.50 8.17
CA VAL A 501 2.09 30.05 6.91
C VAL A 501 0.57 29.89 6.85
N VAL A 502 -0.13 30.97 6.49
CA VAL A 502 -1.59 31.00 6.31
C VAL A 502 -1.90 31.42 4.87
N GLY A 503 -2.40 30.47 4.09
CA GLY A 503 -2.78 30.64 2.69
C GLY A 503 -4.04 31.48 2.51
N SER A 504 -4.28 31.88 1.26
CA SER A 504 -5.39 32.78 0.89
C SER A 504 -6.75 32.19 1.30
N GLY A 505 -7.61 33.01 1.91
CA GLY A 505 -8.94 32.58 2.36
C GLY A 505 -8.97 31.61 3.54
N ALA A 506 -7.81 31.15 4.05
CA ALA A 506 -7.75 30.27 5.21
C ALA A 506 -8.23 31.00 6.48
N ARG A 507 -8.84 30.26 7.41
CA ARG A 507 -9.47 30.80 8.63
C ARG A 507 -9.03 30.03 9.88
N PRO A 508 -7.73 30.02 10.24
CA PRO A 508 -7.29 29.37 11.47
C PRO A 508 -7.71 30.12 12.72
N ALA A 509 -7.84 29.39 13.83
CA ALA A 509 -7.84 29.93 15.17
C ALA A 509 -6.67 29.32 15.94
N ILE A 510 -5.64 30.13 16.19
CA ILE A 510 -4.42 29.76 16.90
C ILE A 510 -4.44 30.43 18.27
N ARG A 511 -4.29 29.65 19.33
CA ARG A 511 -4.37 30.11 20.71
C ARG A 511 -3.23 29.60 21.56
N SER A 512 -2.79 30.42 22.52
CA SER A 512 -1.83 30.03 23.56
C SER A 512 -0.58 29.32 23.01
N SER A 513 -0.15 29.70 21.81
CA SER A 513 0.88 28.99 21.05
C SER A 513 2.13 29.85 20.90
N THR A 514 3.29 29.19 20.84
CA THR A 514 4.59 29.86 20.75
C THR A 514 5.24 29.52 19.42
N VAL A 515 5.75 30.55 18.73
CA VAL A 515 6.60 30.43 17.54
C VAL A 515 7.97 31.02 17.88
N SER A 516 9.03 30.22 17.84
CA SER A 516 10.37 30.68 18.21
C SER A 516 11.46 30.28 17.23
N ASP A 517 12.44 31.15 17.02
CA ASP A 517 13.62 30.88 16.21
C ASP A 517 13.32 30.46 14.74
N PRO A 518 12.36 31.10 14.03
CA PRO A 518 12.21 30.87 12.60
C PRO A 518 13.29 31.62 11.80
N GLY A 519 13.89 30.96 10.82
CA GLY A 519 14.88 31.56 9.92
C GLY A 519 14.31 32.65 9.02
N LYS A 520 13.00 32.60 8.74
CA LYS A 520 12.23 33.66 8.06
C LYS A 520 11.21 34.29 9.02
N ASN A 521 9.96 34.41 8.60
CA ASN A 521 8.91 35.06 9.39
C ASN A 521 8.44 34.12 10.51
N GLY A 522 7.95 34.69 11.62
CA GLY A 522 7.22 33.90 12.61
C GLY A 522 5.85 33.46 12.07
N ILE A 523 5.06 34.43 11.65
CA ILE A 523 3.74 34.19 11.06
C ILE A 523 3.68 34.94 9.72
N TYR A 524 3.33 34.23 8.65
CA TYR A 524 3.16 34.78 7.31
C TYR A 524 1.73 34.55 6.84
N LEU A 525 0.98 35.62 6.60
CA LEU A 525 -0.35 35.57 6.02
C LEU A 525 -0.30 36.03 4.56
N HIS A 526 -0.77 35.17 3.65
CA HIS A 526 -0.95 35.49 2.23
C HIS A 526 -2.06 36.52 2.01
N ALA A 527 -2.26 36.94 0.76
CA ALA A 527 -3.36 37.82 0.39
C ALA A 527 -4.72 37.19 0.73
N ASP A 528 -5.66 38.01 1.21
CA ASP A 528 -7.00 37.59 1.62
C ASP A 528 -7.03 36.47 2.70
N ALA A 529 -5.92 36.25 3.41
CA ALA A 529 -5.87 35.32 4.53
C ALA A 529 -6.59 35.92 5.75
N HIS A 530 -7.37 35.09 6.43
CA HIS A 530 -8.08 35.46 7.65
C HIS A 530 -7.44 34.74 8.85
N GLY A 531 -7.94 34.99 10.06
CA GLY A 531 -7.59 34.16 11.21
C GLY A 531 -7.74 34.86 12.55
N GLN A 532 -7.66 34.06 13.61
CA GLN A 532 -7.62 34.53 15.00
C GLN A 532 -6.35 34.02 15.66
N PHE A 533 -5.64 34.92 16.32
CA PHE A 533 -4.39 34.65 17.04
C PHE A 533 -4.51 35.22 18.44
N ASP A 534 -4.84 34.36 19.41
CA ASP A 534 -5.10 34.75 20.80
C ASP A 534 -3.97 34.24 21.71
N ASP A 535 -3.39 35.09 22.57
CA ASP A 535 -2.38 34.67 23.56
C ASP A 535 -1.14 33.99 22.94
N CYS A 536 -0.74 34.42 21.75
CA CYS A 536 0.39 33.84 21.03
C CYS A 536 1.69 34.63 21.31
N THR A 537 2.83 33.92 21.31
CA THR A 537 4.16 34.54 21.41
C THR A 537 4.97 34.22 20.16
N VAL A 538 5.58 35.23 19.55
CA VAL A 538 6.54 35.07 18.44
C VAL A 538 7.87 35.66 18.88
N SER A 539 8.95 34.86 18.83
CA SER A 539 10.26 35.31 19.29
C SER A 539 11.41 34.96 18.35
N ARG A 540 12.43 35.83 18.30
CA ARG A 540 13.69 35.60 17.57
C ARG A 540 13.52 35.20 16.10
N ALA A 541 12.63 35.88 15.38
CA ALA A 541 12.44 35.69 13.95
C ALA A 541 13.54 36.36 13.11
N GLY A 542 14.04 35.68 12.08
CA GLY A 542 15.08 36.18 11.18
C GLY A 542 14.61 37.21 10.16
N TYR A 543 13.31 37.20 9.84
CA TYR A 543 12.61 38.22 9.05
C TYR A 543 11.50 38.86 9.92
N PRO A 544 10.70 39.83 9.41
CA PRO A 544 9.64 40.43 10.23
C PRO A 544 8.81 39.37 10.94
N ALA A 545 8.66 39.50 12.25
CA ALA A 545 8.04 38.47 13.09
C ALA A 545 6.62 38.11 12.58
N LEU A 546 5.92 39.11 12.04
CA LEU A 546 4.63 38.97 11.40
C LEU A 546 4.60 39.64 10.01
N HIS A 547 4.09 38.94 9.00
CA HIS A 547 3.73 39.52 7.70
C HIS A 547 2.24 39.35 7.41
N VAL A 548 1.60 40.43 6.93
CA VAL A 548 0.18 40.43 6.54
C VAL A 548 0.04 40.95 5.10
N GLY A 549 -0.39 40.07 4.19
CA GLY A 549 -0.59 40.38 2.78
C GLY A 549 -1.82 41.23 2.47
N ALA A 550 -1.96 41.64 1.21
CA ALA A 550 -3.06 42.48 0.74
C ALA A 550 -4.44 41.85 1.00
N GLY A 551 -5.40 42.60 1.54
CA GLY A 551 -6.77 42.13 1.78
C GLY A 551 -6.94 41.19 2.96
N ALA A 552 -5.86 40.76 3.61
CA ALA A 552 -5.92 39.92 4.81
C ALA A 552 -6.44 40.72 6.02
N ASP A 553 -7.35 40.13 6.81
CA ASP A 553 -8.04 40.77 7.94
C ASP A 553 -7.85 40.05 9.31
N PRO A 554 -6.65 39.56 9.65
CA PRO A 554 -6.44 38.76 10.85
C PRO A 554 -6.76 39.53 12.14
N ARG A 555 -7.19 38.78 13.16
CA ARG A 555 -7.40 39.31 14.52
C ARG A 555 -6.30 38.84 15.44
N PHE A 556 -5.51 39.78 15.95
CA PHE A 556 -4.48 39.52 16.95
C PHE A 556 -4.96 40.03 18.31
N ARG A 557 -4.95 39.15 19.30
CA ARG A 557 -5.31 39.47 20.68
C ARG A 557 -4.25 38.94 21.64
N ARG A 558 -3.68 39.81 22.49
CA ARG A 558 -2.57 39.45 23.40
C ARG A 558 -1.43 38.72 22.68
N LEU A 559 -1.08 39.22 21.49
CA LEU A 559 0.10 38.75 20.75
C LEU A 559 1.34 39.43 21.31
N HIS A 560 2.36 38.65 21.66
CA HIS A 560 3.64 39.13 22.17
C HIS A 560 4.76 38.88 21.16
N LEU A 561 5.41 39.95 20.69
CA LEU A 561 6.60 39.87 19.82
C LEU A 561 7.87 40.11 20.64
N LEU A 562 8.82 39.18 20.63
CA LEU A 562 10.01 39.22 21.50
C LEU A 562 11.32 39.09 20.72
N ASP A 563 12.29 39.95 20.99
CA ASP A 563 13.69 39.79 20.54
C ASP A 563 13.84 39.59 19.01
N THR A 564 13.15 40.39 18.20
CA THR A 564 13.17 40.29 16.73
C THR A 564 13.68 41.58 16.09
N ALA A 565 14.45 41.53 15.01
CA ALA A 565 14.92 42.75 14.33
C ALA A 565 13.77 43.65 13.84
N ARG A 566 12.70 43.07 13.30
CA ARG A 566 11.50 43.80 12.88
C ARG A 566 10.22 43.12 13.35
N GLY A 567 9.31 43.89 13.94
CA GLY A 567 8.07 43.34 14.50
C GLY A 567 7.06 42.93 13.43
N VAL A 568 6.64 43.86 12.57
CA VAL A 568 5.51 43.65 11.65
C VAL A 568 5.81 44.20 10.26
N SER A 569 5.35 43.51 9.21
CA SER A 569 5.32 43.95 7.82
C SER A 569 3.89 43.87 7.29
N LEU A 570 3.29 45.03 7.00
CA LEU A 570 1.89 45.13 6.55
C LEU A 570 1.83 45.62 5.11
N ASP A 571 1.07 44.92 4.27
CA ASP A 571 0.63 45.45 2.98
C ASP A 571 -0.34 46.64 3.20
N PRO A 572 -0.31 47.71 2.38
CA PRO A 572 -1.22 48.85 2.50
C PRO A 572 -2.71 48.51 2.42
N ARG A 573 -3.07 47.37 1.82
CA ARG A 573 -4.46 46.87 1.72
C ARG A 573 -4.82 45.86 2.81
N ALA A 574 -3.92 45.58 3.75
CA ALA A 574 -4.21 44.70 4.87
C ALA A 574 -5.12 45.40 5.89
N GLU A 575 -6.06 44.67 6.48
CA GLU A 575 -7.01 45.17 7.48
C GLU A 575 -6.91 44.42 8.84
N PRO A 576 -5.71 44.29 9.46
CA PRO A 576 -5.56 43.58 10.72
C PRO A 576 -6.19 44.34 11.89
N SER A 577 -6.66 43.59 12.89
CA SER A 577 -7.10 44.16 14.18
C SER A 577 -6.20 43.72 15.33
N TRP A 578 -5.96 44.65 16.26
CA TRP A 578 -5.02 44.48 17.37
C TRP A 578 -5.74 44.75 18.70
N ASP A 579 -5.62 43.82 19.64
CA ASP A 579 -6.20 43.93 20.99
C ASP A 579 -5.16 43.49 22.03
N GLU A 580 -4.67 44.40 22.87
CA GLU A 580 -3.70 44.09 23.94
C GLU A 580 -2.37 43.45 23.44
N CYS A 581 -1.94 43.76 22.21
CA CYS A 581 -0.67 43.27 21.66
C CYS A 581 0.52 44.08 22.21
N SER A 582 1.70 43.44 22.31
CA SER A 582 2.93 44.09 22.78
C SER A 582 4.18 43.56 22.08
N SER A 583 5.22 44.38 22.07
CA SER A 583 6.56 44.08 21.58
C SER A 583 7.59 44.39 22.65
N SER A 584 8.63 43.56 22.78
CA SER A 584 9.77 43.79 23.67
C SER A 584 11.05 43.31 23.01
N GLY A 585 12.12 44.10 23.08
CA GLY A 585 13.39 43.73 22.43
C GLY A 585 13.31 43.74 20.90
N VAL A 586 12.39 44.52 20.31
CA VAL A 586 12.22 44.65 18.86
C VAL A 586 12.94 45.92 18.36
N GLU A 587 13.84 45.81 17.39
CA GLU A 587 14.65 46.96 16.92
C GLU A 587 13.82 47.97 16.09
N ALA A 588 12.96 47.46 15.21
CA ALA A 588 11.97 48.22 14.45
C ALA A 588 10.54 47.83 14.87
N ASP A 589 10.00 48.57 15.85
CA ASP A 589 8.69 48.33 16.44
C ASP A 589 7.56 49.03 15.66
N ASP A 590 7.11 48.36 14.59
CA ASP A 590 6.02 48.80 13.72
C ASP A 590 4.62 48.38 14.26
N LEU A 591 4.50 47.89 15.51
CA LEU A 591 3.20 47.55 16.10
C LEU A 591 2.37 48.83 16.32
N PRO A 592 1.15 48.93 15.75
CA PRO A 592 0.32 50.10 15.96
C PRO A 592 -0.03 50.24 17.45
N ALA A 593 0.31 51.39 18.04
CA ALA A 593 0.10 51.67 19.46
C ALA A 593 -1.36 51.42 19.85
N ASN A 594 -1.58 50.59 20.90
CA ASN A 594 -2.88 50.19 21.45
C ASN A 594 -3.90 51.34 21.47
N GLY A 595 -4.70 51.43 20.41
CA GLY A 595 -5.68 52.50 20.19
C GLY A 595 -7.06 51.89 20.06
N ARG A 596 -7.83 51.96 21.15
CA ARG A 596 -9.26 51.62 21.23
C ARG A 596 -9.97 51.74 19.89
N SER A 597 -10.51 50.62 19.40
CA SER A 597 -11.41 50.54 18.25
C SER A 597 -12.41 51.72 18.23
N ARG A 598 -12.20 52.68 17.33
CA ARG A 598 -13.24 53.65 16.95
C ARG A 598 -14.26 52.90 16.09
N ARG A 599 -15.25 52.31 16.73
CA ARG A 599 -16.55 52.05 16.09
C ARG A 599 -17.21 53.40 15.83
N THR A 600 -16.99 53.96 14.65
CA THR A 600 -17.82 55.06 14.15
C THR A 600 -19.07 54.45 13.55
N ALA A 601 -20.17 54.52 14.29
CA ALA A 601 -21.50 54.29 13.75
C ALA A 601 -21.80 55.36 12.70
N VAL A 602 -22.08 54.94 11.46
CA VAL A 602 -22.65 55.83 10.43
C VAL A 602 -24.11 55.46 10.24
N LEU A 603 -24.97 56.32 10.76
CA LEU A 603 -26.35 56.50 10.34
C LEU A 603 -26.37 57.10 8.92
N ALA A 604 -27.21 56.53 8.07
CA ALA A 604 -27.49 56.97 6.72
C ALA A 604 -28.18 58.35 6.69
N VAL A 605 -27.82 59.20 5.71
CA VAL A 605 -28.73 60.00 4.86
C VAL A 605 -27.99 60.45 3.56
N GLY A 606 -28.51 60.00 2.41
CA GLY A 606 -28.99 60.84 1.29
C GLY A 606 -28.08 61.83 0.54
N ALA A 607 -27.68 61.40 -0.66
CA ALA A 607 -27.92 62.02 -1.98
C ALA A 607 -27.19 63.31 -2.46
N ALA A 608 -26.54 63.10 -3.63
CA ALA A 608 -26.50 63.91 -4.86
C ALA A 608 -25.34 64.91 -5.09
N GLY A 609 -24.62 64.73 -6.22
CA GLY A 609 -24.00 65.85 -6.95
C GLY A 609 -22.66 65.61 -7.68
N ALA A 610 -22.69 64.83 -8.76
CA ALA A 610 -21.88 64.88 -10.01
C ALA A 610 -20.51 65.60 -10.14
N GLY A 611 -19.59 64.88 -10.81
CA GLY A 611 -18.44 65.39 -11.59
C GLY A 611 -17.13 64.73 -11.15
N GLY A 612 -16.48 63.79 -11.84
CA GLY A 612 -16.45 63.47 -13.26
C GLY A 612 -14.99 63.49 -13.72
N HIS A 613 -14.22 62.43 -13.44
CA HIS A 613 -12.92 62.12 -14.06
C HIS A 613 -12.70 60.59 -14.07
N SER A 614 -13.09 59.94 -15.16
CA SER A 614 -12.59 58.64 -15.66
C SER A 614 -11.17 58.83 -16.22
N ALA A 615 -10.18 57.93 -16.14
CA ALA A 615 -10.12 56.48 -16.29
C ALA A 615 -8.72 55.96 -15.82
N PRO A 616 -8.35 54.66 -15.90
CA PRO A 616 -9.15 53.47 -16.21
C PRO A 616 -9.08 52.37 -15.13
N VAL A 617 -10.08 51.50 -15.21
CA VAL A 617 -10.15 50.19 -14.54
C VAL A 617 -9.15 49.24 -15.20
N GLY A 618 -8.32 48.59 -14.40
CA GLY A 618 -7.54 47.42 -14.82
C GLY A 618 -8.42 46.17 -14.79
N ASP A 619 -8.48 45.51 -15.94
CA ASP A 619 -9.37 44.44 -16.35
C ASP A 619 -9.45 43.21 -15.43
N ALA A 620 -10.65 42.60 -15.36
CA ALA A 620 -10.83 41.16 -15.14
C ALA A 620 -9.93 40.38 -16.12
N PRO A 621 -9.46 39.13 -15.86
CA PRO A 621 -8.58 38.45 -16.81
C PRO A 621 -9.23 38.48 -18.18
N ALA A 622 -8.62 39.25 -19.09
CA ALA A 622 -9.16 39.50 -20.41
C ALA A 622 -9.51 38.15 -21.03
N THR A 623 -10.71 38.03 -21.58
CA THR A 623 -11.00 36.98 -22.56
C THR A 623 -9.93 37.11 -23.63
N GLN A 624 -8.85 36.32 -23.51
CA GLN A 624 -7.74 36.41 -24.44
C GLN A 624 -8.31 36.18 -25.82
N SER A 625 -8.00 37.10 -26.72
CA SER A 625 -8.54 36.99 -28.07
C SER A 625 -7.94 35.76 -28.74
N LEU A 626 -8.65 35.22 -29.72
CA LEU A 626 -8.14 34.10 -30.50
C LEU A 626 -6.80 34.44 -31.19
N GLU A 627 -6.55 35.71 -31.50
CA GLU A 627 -5.28 36.18 -32.06
C GLU A 627 -4.15 36.09 -31.04
N ASP A 628 -4.40 36.45 -29.77
CA ASP A 628 -3.41 36.35 -28.70
C ASP A 628 -3.02 34.89 -28.42
N LEU A 629 -4.00 33.98 -28.40
CA LEU A 629 -3.76 32.56 -28.18
C LEU A 629 -2.99 31.89 -29.33
N LEU A 630 -3.23 32.33 -30.56
CA LEU A 630 -2.45 31.88 -31.73
C LEU A 630 -1.03 32.45 -31.70
N ALA A 631 -0.86 33.69 -31.25
CA ALA A 631 0.48 34.27 -31.04
C ALA A 631 1.23 33.54 -29.90
N GLU A 632 0.54 33.14 -28.84
CA GLU A 632 1.11 32.32 -27.76
C GLU A 632 1.59 30.96 -28.29
N LEU A 633 0.79 30.32 -29.17
CA LEU A 633 1.16 29.07 -29.84
C LEU A 633 2.41 29.25 -30.69
N GLU A 634 2.46 30.29 -31.52
CA GLU A 634 3.61 30.60 -32.36
C GLU A 634 4.86 30.93 -31.54
N GLY A 635 4.69 31.53 -30.35
CA GLY A 635 5.75 31.83 -29.40
C GLY A 635 6.32 30.64 -28.64
N LEU A 636 5.77 29.42 -28.76
CA LEU A 636 6.39 28.22 -28.21
C LEU A 636 7.67 27.86 -28.99
N VAL A 637 8.73 27.44 -28.29
CA VAL A 637 9.97 27.05 -28.96
C VAL A 637 9.74 25.74 -29.73
N GLY A 638 10.23 25.68 -30.97
CA GLY A 638 10.12 24.53 -31.86
C GLY A 638 8.69 24.21 -32.32
N LEU A 639 8.36 22.92 -32.46
CA LEU A 639 7.01 22.41 -32.74
C LEU A 639 6.39 22.86 -34.08
N ALA A 640 7.20 23.11 -35.11
CA ALA A 640 6.72 23.64 -36.40
C ALA A 640 5.58 22.80 -37.03
N SER A 641 5.68 21.46 -37.00
CA SER A 641 4.64 20.55 -37.49
C SER A 641 3.34 20.67 -36.68
N VAL A 642 3.45 20.66 -35.35
CA VAL A 642 2.30 20.76 -34.43
C VAL A 642 1.61 22.12 -34.58
N LYS A 643 2.36 23.21 -34.68
CA LYS A 643 1.81 24.56 -34.93
C LYS A 643 1.03 24.62 -36.23
N GLN A 644 1.59 24.06 -37.31
CA GLN A 644 0.92 24.00 -38.61
C GLN A 644 -0.38 23.18 -38.54
N ASP A 645 -0.35 22.02 -37.89
CA ASP A 645 -1.52 21.14 -37.80
C ASP A 645 -2.60 21.73 -36.88
N VAL A 646 -2.23 22.30 -35.73
CA VAL A 646 -3.17 23.04 -34.88
C VAL A 646 -3.76 24.23 -35.63
N GLY A 647 -2.95 24.98 -36.40
CA GLY A 647 -3.43 26.06 -37.26
C GLY A 647 -4.48 25.58 -38.28
N ARG A 648 -4.24 24.45 -38.95
CA ARG A 648 -5.23 23.83 -39.85
C ARG A 648 -6.51 23.41 -39.12
N LEU A 649 -6.37 22.82 -37.92
CA LEU A 649 -7.52 22.44 -37.09
C LEU A 649 -8.37 23.67 -36.73
N VAL A 650 -7.73 24.78 -36.35
CA VAL A 650 -8.42 26.03 -36.03
C VAL A 650 -9.23 26.55 -37.22
N GLN A 651 -8.67 26.52 -38.44
CA GLN A 651 -9.41 26.96 -39.63
C GLN A 651 -10.65 26.09 -39.90
N VAL A 652 -10.51 24.77 -39.76
CA VAL A 652 -11.62 23.83 -39.92
C VAL A 652 -12.70 24.07 -38.86
N MET A 653 -12.29 24.31 -37.60
CA MET A 653 -13.20 24.54 -36.48
C MET A 653 -13.92 25.90 -36.58
N ARG A 654 -13.26 26.94 -37.10
CA ARG A 654 -13.91 28.22 -37.45
C ARG A 654 -15.00 28.04 -38.51
N MET A 655 -14.75 27.25 -39.55
CA MET A 655 -15.75 26.92 -40.56
C MET A 655 -16.94 26.17 -39.94
N VAL A 656 -16.70 25.22 -39.03
CA VAL A 656 -17.78 24.50 -38.31
C VAL A 656 -18.64 25.47 -37.51
N ARG A 657 -18.02 26.38 -36.74
CA ARG A 657 -18.73 27.40 -35.97
C ARG A 657 -19.58 28.30 -36.87
N GLN A 658 -19.00 28.79 -37.97
CA GLN A 658 -19.72 29.63 -38.93
C GLN A 658 -20.93 28.93 -39.56
N ARG A 659 -20.83 27.62 -39.82
CA ARG A 659 -21.97 26.83 -40.31
C ARG A 659 -23.06 26.67 -39.25
N GLN A 660 -22.69 26.39 -38.00
CA GLN A 660 -23.63 26.28 -36.88
C GLN A 660 -24.38 27.61 -36.66
N GLU A 661 -23.68 28.74 -36.70
CA GLU A 661 -24.28 30.08 -36.58
C GLU A 661 -25.21 30.41 -37.76
N ALA A 662 -24.90 29.90 -38.95
CA ALA A 662 -25.77 29.99 -40.12
C ALA A 662 -26.93 28.97 -40.12
N GLY A 663 -27.09 28.16 -39.07
CA GLY A 663 -28.11 27.10 -38.99
C GLY A 663 -27.89 25.94 -39.96
N LEU A 664 -26.72 25.85 -40.59
CA LEU A 664 -26.35 24.78 -41.51
C LEU A 664 -25.79 23.58 -40.75
N GLN A 665 -26.13 22.37 -41.18
CA GLN A 665 -25.57 21.15 -40.61
C GLN A 665 -24.04 21.15 -40.77
N PRO A 666 -23.26 21.12 -39.67
CA PRO A 666 -21.82 21.02 -39.74
C PRO A 666 -21.41 19.60 -40.19
N PRO A 667 -20.29 19.46 -40.93
CA PRO A 667 -19.76 18.14 -41.23
C PRO A 667 -19.38 17.39 -39.94
N PRO A 668 -19.57 16.06 -39.87
CA PRO A 668 -19.24 15.27 -38.69
C PRO A 668 -17.72 15.12 -38.57
N LEU A 669 -17.08 16.10 -37.94
CA LEU A 669 -15.64 16.11 -37.71
C LEU A 669 -15.35 15.69 -36.27
N GLY A 670 -14.52 14.66 -36.11
CA GLY A 670 -14.02 14.26 -34.80
C GLY A 670 -13.15 15.37 -34.20
N ARG A 671 -13.42 15.75 -32.95
CA ARG A 671 -12.66 16.76 -32.21
C ARG A 671 -11.56 16.16 -31.33
N HIS A 672 -11.59 14.84 -31.11
CA HIS A 672 -10.63 14.12 -30.28
C HIS A 672 -9.30 13.90 -31.03
N LEU A 673 -8.18 14.00 -30.32
CA LEU A 673 -6.83 13.99 -30.89
C LEU A 673 -5.93 12.99 -30.18
N VAL A 674 -4.94 12.46 -30.89
CA VAL A 674 -3.84 11.68 -30.30
C VAL A 674 -2.57 12.52 -30.33
N PHE A 675 -1.89 12.66 -29.20
CA PHE A 675 -0.61 13.36 -29.08
C PHE A 675 0.51 12.34 -28.92
N ALA A 676 1.29 12.12 -29.97
CA ALA A 676 2.35 11.12 -30.02
C ALA A 676 3.74 11.79 -29.92
N GLY A 677 4.53 11.48 -28.89
CA GLY A 677 5.90 11.98 -28.79
C GLY A 677 6.53 11.74 -27.42
N ASN A 678 7.85 11.92 -27.33
CA ASN A 678 8.62 11.69 -26.11
C ASN A 678 8.24 12.67 -24.97
N PRO A 679 8.55 12.36 -23.70
CA PRO A 679 8.34 13.26 -22.57
C PRO A 679 9.00 14.63 -22.77
N GLY A 680 8.38 15.69 -22.25
CA GLY A 680 8.94 17.03 -22.29
C GLY A 680 8.93 17.74 -23.65
N THR A 681 8.23 17.20 -24.65
CA THR A 681 8.03 17.81 -25.99
C THR A 681 6.90 18.85 -26.04
N GLY A 682 6.26 19.17 -24.92
CA GLY A 682 5.22 20.22 -24.86
C GLY A 682 3.78 19.77 -25.09
N LYS A 683 3.49 18.47 -25.09
CA LYS A 683 2.14 17.88 -25.26
C LYS A 683 1.07 18.54 -24.39
N THR A 684 1.28 18.57 -23.07
CA THR A 684 0.32 19.14 -22.11
C THR A 684 0.14 20.64 -22.28
N THR A 685 1.23 21.37 -22.59
CA THR A 685 1.19 22.82 -22.88
C THR A 685 0.31 23.11 -24.09
N VAL A 686 0.51 22.37 -25.19
CA VAL A 686 -0.30 22.51 -26.40
C VAL A 686 -1.75 22.09 -26.16
N ALA A 687 -2.01 21.05 -25.36
CA ALA A 687 -3.36 20.61 -25.02
C ALA A 687 -4.15 21.71 -24.28
N ARG A 688 -3.50 22.38 -23.31
CA ARG A 688 -4.07 23.51 -22.56
C ARG A 688 -4.41 24.68 -23.49
N LEU A 689 -3.49 25.02 -24.38
CA LEU A 689 -3.68 26.11 -25.33
C LEU A 689 -4.78 25.79 -26.35
N TYR A 690 -4.83 24.55 -26.84
CA TYR A 690 -5.86 24.08 -27.76
C TYR A 690 -7.27 24.19 -27.15
N GLY A 691 -7.45 23.81 -25.88
CA GLY A 691 -8.72 23.98 -25.17
C GLY A 691 -9.19 25.44 -25.11
N ARG A 692 -8.27 26.35 -24.75
CA ARG A 692 -8.53 27.80 -24.71
C ARG A 692 -8.86 28.37 -26.07
N ILE A 693 -8.16 27.93 -27.12
CA ILE A 693 -8.45 28.29 -28.52
C ILE A 693 -9.86 27.87 -28.93
N LEU A 694 -10.28 26.65 -28.60
CA LEU A 694 -11.63 26.17 -28.91
C LEU A 694 -12.72 26.92 -28.13
N ALA A 695 -12.45 27.32 -26.89
CA ALA A 695 -13.34 28.19 -26.13
C ALA A 695 -13.44 29.59 -26.74
N ALA A 696 -12.33 30.18 -27.20
CA ALA A 696 -12.31 31.47 -27.89
C ALA A 696 -13.05 31.44 -29.24
N ILE A 697 -13.10 30.29 -29.92
CA ILE A 697 -13.92 30.07 -31.13
C ILE A 697 -15.41 29.85 -30.77
N GLY A 698 -15.73 29.60 -29.50
CA GLY A 698 -17.09 29.32 -29.02
C GLY A 698 -17.54 27.87 -29.25
N LEU A 699 -16.61 26.93 -29.40
CA LEU A 699 -16.92 25.49 -29.53
C LEU A 699 -16.89 24.73 -28.21
N LEU A 700 -16.23 25.29 -27.19
CA LEU A 700 -16.23 24.81 -25.81
C LEU A 700 -16.68 25.95 -24.89
N GLU A 701 -17.28 25.62 -23.75
CA GLU A 701 -17.80 26.62 -22.81
C GLU A 701 -16.68 27.37 -22.06
N SER A 702 -15.64 26.65 -21.62
CA SER A 702 -14.56 27.23 -20.80
C SER A 702 -13.14 26.84 -21.27
N GLY A 703 -12.99 25.72 -21.96
CA GLY A 703 -11.70 25.30 -22.53
C GLY A 703 -10.64 24.90 -21.50
N HIS A 704 -11.03 24.67 -20.24
CA HIS A 704 -10.14 24.22 -19.17
C HIS A 704 -9.61 22.81 -19.43
N LEU A 705 -8.43 22.49 -18.90
CA LEU A 705 -7.77 21.20 -19.08
C LEU A 705 -7.92 20.35 -17.81
N VAL A 706 -8.43 19.13 -17.95
CA VAL A 706 -8.41 18.09 -16.90
C VAL A 706 -7.40 17.03 -17.31
N GLU A 707 -6.31 16.91 -16.55
CA GLU A 707 -5.28 15.90 -16.76
C GLU A 707 -5.64 14.63 -15.98
N ALA A 708 -5.49 13.47 -16.62
CA ALA A 708 -5.80 12.16 -16.06
C ALA A 708 -4.77 11.13 -16.53
N ASP A 709 -4.50 10.15 -15.68
CA ASP A 709 -3.71 8.97 -16.01
C ASP A 709 -4.53 7.69 -15.73
N ARG A 710 -3.91 6.53 -15.91
CA ARG A 710 -4.54 5.24 -15.63
C ARG A 710 -5.07 5.11 -14.20
N SER A 711 -4.38 5.64 -13.20
CA SER A 711 -4.78 5.53 -11.79
C SER A 711 -6.09 6.27 -11.49
N MET A 712 -6.33 7.39 -12.20
CA MET A 712 -7.56 8.17 -12.06
C MET A 712 -8.75 7.55 -12.80
N LEU A 713 -8.49 6.83 -13.90
CA LEU A 713 -9.54 6.25 -14.76
C LEU A 713 -9.95 4.84 -14.36
N VAL A 714 -8.99 4.02 -13.91
CA VAL A 714 -9.20 2.60 -13.61
C VAL A 714 -9.44 2.38 -12.11
N GLY A 715 -10.50 1.64 -11.79
CA GLY A 715 -10.78 1.21 -10.42
C GLY A 715 -9.92 0.01 -10.04
N GLU A 716 -9.61 -0.11 -8.75
CA GLU A 716 -8.86 -1.27 -8.22
C GLU A 716 -9.73 -2.54 -8.12
N TYR A 717 -11.06 -2.39 -8.24
CA TYR A 717 -12.07 -3.43 -8.06
C TYR A 717 -13.07 -3.47 -9.22
N VAL A 718 -13.68 -4.64 -9.44
CA VAL A 718 -14.74 -4.86 -10.44
C VAL A 718 -15.88 -3.88 -10.22
N GLY A 719 -16.28 -3.14 -11.27
CA GLY A 719 -17.40 -2.20 -11.23
C GLY A 719 -17.07 -0.81 -10.68
N HIS A 720 -15.83 -0.55 -10.23
CA HIS A 720 -15.39 0.79 -9.82
C HIS A 720 -14.84 1.63 -10.98
N THR A 721 -14.42 0.98 -12.07
CA THR A 721 -13.80 1.64 -13.21
C THR A 721 -14.76 2.54 -13.97
N ALA A 722 -15.96 2.06 -14.31
CA ALA A 722 -16.94 2.88 -15.02
C ALA A 722 -17.34 4.16 -14.25
N PRO A 723 -17.65 4.12 -12.93
CA PRO A 723 -17.89 5.33 -12.13
C PRO A 723 -16.70 6.29 -12.07
N ARG A 724 -15.46 5.78 -11.93
CA ARG A 724 -14.24 6.63 -11.89
C ARG A 724 -14.01 7.35 -13.22
N THR A 725 -14.05 6.59 -14.32
CA THR A 725 -13.93 7.14 -15.67
C THR A 725 -15.00 8.19 -15.92
N GLN A 726 -16.25 7.96 -15.51
CA GLN A 726 -17.33 8.95 -15.60
C GLN A 726 -17.07 10.21 -14.77
N ALA A 727 -16.58 10.07 -13.54
CA ALA A 727 -16.33 11.22 -12.66
C ALA A 727 -15.24 12.13 -13.23
N VAL A 728 -14.15 11.55 -13.74
CA VAL A 728 -13.07 12.30 -14.40
C VAL A 728 -13.56 12.95 -15.69
N PHE A 729 -14.31 12.22 -16.53
CA PHE A 729 -14.86 12.76 -17.76
C PHE A 729 -15.82 13.93 -17.52
N ARG A 730 -16.72 13.82 -16.52
CA ARG A 730 -17.68 14.88 -16.18
C ARG A 730 -16.98 16.17 -15.77
N ARG A 731 -15.84 16.08 -15.09
CA ARG A 731 -15.04 17.27 -14.75
C ARG A 731 -14.52 18.00 -15.99
N ALA A 732 -14.38 17.32 -17.12
CA ALA A 732 -13.88 17.90 -18.37
C ALA A 732 -15.00 18.46 -19.27
N ILE A 733 -16.27 18.39 -18.86
CA ILE A 733 -17.41 18.97 -19.60
C ILE A 733 -17.19 20.47 -19.78
N GLY A 734 -17.30 20.94 -21.02
CA GLY A 734 -17.00 22.31 -21.42
C GLY A 734 -15.50 22.59 -21.64
N GLY A 735 -14.65 21.56 -21.59
CA GLY A 735 -13.19 21.66 -21.66
C GLY A 735 -12.52 20.48 -22.39
N VAL A 736 -11.29 20.16 -21.96
CA VAL A 736 -10.43 19.13 -22.56
C VAL A 736 -10.06 18.10 -21.50
N LEU A 737 -10.32 16.82 -21.79
CA LEU A 737 -9.79 15.68 -21.03
C LEU A 737 -8.48 15.22 -21.67
N PHE A 738 -7.37 15.41 -20.97
CA PHE A 738 -6.04 14.95 -21.40
C PHE A 738 -5.65 13.68 -20.64
N ILE A 739 -5.52 12.57 -21.37
CA ILE A 739 -5.14 11.27 -20.81
C ILE A 739 -3.67 11.02 -21.11
N ASP A 740 -2.82 11.17 -20.11
CA ASP A 740 -1.39 10.91 -20.26
C ASP A 740 -1.09 9.40 -20.18
N GLU A 741 -0.08 8.98 -20.94
CA GLU A 741 0.27 7.57 -21.16
C GLU A 741 -0.95 6.66 -21.41
N ALA A 742 -1.86 7.07 -22.30
CA ALA A 742 -3.15 6.41 -22.53
C ALA A 742 -3.02 4.92 -22.92
N TYR A 743 -1.91 4.54 -23.56
CA TYR A 743 -1.59 3.14 -23.88
C TYR A 743 -1.50 2.23 -22.65
N SER A 744 -1.27 2.80 -21.46
CA SER A 744 -1.24 2.05 -20.21
C SER A 744 -2.60 1.41 -19.89
N LEU A 745 -3.72 1.91 -20.44
CA LEU A 745 -5.04 1.29 -20.34
C LEU A 745 -5.14 -0.06 -21.10
N VAL A 746 -4.15 -0.37 -21.95
CA VAL A 746 -4.08 -1.61 -22.75
C VAL A 746 -2.74 -2.32 -22.47
N PRO A 747 -2.61 -3.05 -21.35
CA PRO A 747 -1.37 -3.76 -21.03
C PRO A 747 -1.11 -4.93 -21.97
N THR A 748 0.18 -5.23 -22.20
CA THR A 748 0.62 -6.39 -22.98
C THR A 748 0.66 -7.64 -22.10
N GLY A 749 -0.44 -8.40 -22.04
CA GLY A 749 -0.51 -9.67 -21.30
C GLY A 749 -1.93 -10.23 -21.18
N HIS A 750 -2.08 -11.56 -21.08
CA HIS A 750 -3.38 -12.22 -20.89
C HIS A 750 -3.75 -12.23 -19.40
N GLY A 751 -4.65 -11.34 -18.98
CA GLY A 751 -5.25 -11.31 -17.65
C GLY A 751 -6.36 -10.25 -17.60
N ALA A 752 -7.44 -10.51 -16.86
CA ALA A 752 -8.59 -9.61 -16.77
C ALA A 752 -8.22 -8.29 -16.07
N ASP A 753 -7.76 -7.32 -16.86
CA ASP A 753 -7.44 -5.97 -16.40
C ASP A 753 -8.62 -5.03 -16.67
N PHE A 754 -8.96 -4.19 -15.69
CA PHE A 754 -10.10 -3.28 -15.73
C PHE A 754 -9.91 -2.10 -16.70
N GLY A 755 -8.72 -1.93 -17.30
CA GLY A 755 -8.46 -0.91 -18.32
C GLY A 755 -9.40 -0.97 -19.54
N GLN A 756 -9.86 -2.16 -19.93
CA GLN A 756 -10.85 -2.31 -21.01
C GLN A 756 -12.22 -1.73 -20.64
N GLU A 757 -12.64 -1.83 -19.37
CA GLU A 757 -13.89 -1.23 -18.89
C GLU A 757 -13.83 0.30 -18.93
N ALA A 758 -12.66 0.89 -18.62
CA ALA A 758 -12.42 2.32 -18.76
C ALA A 758 -12.54 2.77 -20.23
N ILE A 759 -11.94 2.01 -21.17
CA ILE A 759 -12.01 2.30 -22.60
C ILE A 759 -13.46 2.24 -23.10
N VAL A 760 -14.21 1.20 -22.76
CA VAL A 760 -15.62 1.07 -23.15
C VAL A 760 -16.46 2.24 -22.62
N THR A 761 -16.23 2.61 -21.36
CA THR A 761 -16.92 3.75 -20.73
C THR A 761 -16.55 5.06 -21.40
N LEU A 762 -15.27 5.27 -21.69
CA LEU A 762 -14.76 6.48 -22.35
C LEU A 762 -15.34 6.62 -23.77
N VAL A 763 -15.34 5.56 -24.57
CA VAL A 763 -15.91 5.56 -25.94
C VAL A 763 -17.38 5.93 -25.93
N LYS A 764 -18.15 5.45 -24.94
CA LYS A 764 -19.55 5.82 -24.76
C LYS A 764 -19.69 7.31 -24.45
N LEU A 765 -18.95 7.82 -23.46
CA LEU A 765 -19.03 9.23 -23.06
C LEU A 765 -18.55 10.19 -24.16
N MET A 766 -17.56 9.79 -24.95
CA MET A 766 -17.10 10.53 -26.13
C MET A 766 -18.20 10.66 -27.20
N GLU A 767 -19.13 9.71 -27.30
CA GLU A 767 -20.29 9.84 -28.20
C GLU A 767 -21.34 10.76 -27.59
N ASP A 768 -21.71 10.49 -26.33
CA ASP A 768 -22.80 11.17 -25.65
C ASP A 768 -22.51 12.68 -25.48
N HIS A 769 -21.24 13.06 -25.34
CA HIS A 769 -20.78 14.44 -25.09
C HIS A 769 -19.81 14.99 -26.15
N ARG A 770 -19.92 14.53 -27.41
CA ARG A 770 -19.00 14.88 -28.51
C ARG A 770 -18.86 16.38 -28.81
N ASP A 771 -19.88 17.16 -28.47
CA ASP A 771 -19.93 18.61 -28.69
C ASP A 771 -19.48 19.43 -27.47
N GLU A 772 -19.36 18.79 -26.31
CA GLU A 772 -19.09 19.42 -25.01
C GLU A 772 -17.68 19.15 -24.49
N VAL A 773 -17.03 18.07 -24.94
CA VAL A 773 -15.72 17.63 -24.45
C VAL A 773 -14.79 17.28 -25.62
N VAL A 774 -13.56 17.77 -25.54
CA VAL A 774 -12.46 17.24 -26.35
C VAL A 774 -11.63 16.27 -25.53
N VAL A 775 -11.28 15.12 -26.11
CA VAL A 775 -10.43 14.12 -25.46
C VAL A 775 -9.13 14.06 -26.22
N ILE A 776 -8.02 14.18 -25.50
CA ILE A 776 -6.67 14.09 -26.04
C ILE A 776 -5.97 12.91 -25.36
N ALA A 777 -5.64 11.88 -26.13
CA ALA A 777 -4.86 10.74 -25.63
C ALA A 777 -3.38 10.95 -25.96
N ALA A 778 -2.50 10.90 -24.97
CA ALA A 778 -1.08 11.17 -25.15
C ALA A 778 -0.20 9.95 -24.79
N GLY A 779 0.94 9.82 -25.47
CA GLY A 779 1.91 8.76 -25.20
C GLY A 779 3.01 8.66 -26.24
N TYR A 780 3.77 7.57 -26.17
CA TYR A 780 4.85 7.28 -27.13
C TYR A 780 4.27 6.89 -28.50
N PRO A 781 4.90 7.30 -29.62
CA PRO A 781 4.36 7.05 -30.95
C PRO A 781 3.98 5.58 -31.23
N ALA A 782 4.88 4.64 -30.95
CA ALA A 782 4.63 3.21 -31.20
C ALA A 782 3.52 2.61 -30.31
N ASP A 783 3.35 3.12 -29.09
CA ASP A 783 2.32 2.63 -28.16
C ASP A 783 0.94 3.24 -28.42
N MET A 784 0.90 4.46 -28.99
CA MET A 784 -0.36 5.12 -29.32
C MET A 784 -1.09 4.47 -30.49
N ASP A 785 -0.37 3.93 -31.48
CA ASP A 785 -0.98 3.14 -32.55
C ASP A 785 -1.67 1.90 -31.97
N ARG A 786 -1.00 1.17 -31.06
CA ARG A 786 -1.58 0.03 -30.34
C ARG A 786 -2.82 0.42 -29.53
N PHE A 787 -2.78 1.57 -28.84
CA PHE A 787 -3.93 2.05 -28.07
C PHE A 787 -5.15 2.30 -28.95
N VAL A 788 -4.98 3.01 -30.07
CA VAL A 788 -6.07 3.34 -30.99
C VAL A 788 -6.65 2.07 -31.64
N GLU A 789 -5.79 1.12 -32.01
CA GLU A 789 -6.20 -0.16 -32.62
C GLU A 789 -6.83 -1.15 -31.64
N SER A 790 -6.65 -0.94 -30.32
CA SER A 790 -7.16 -1.85 -29.29
C SER A 790 -8.70 -1.94 -29.24
N ASN A 791 -9.40 -0.92 -29.73
CA ASN A 791 -10.86 -0.87 -29.74
C ASN A 791 -11.36 -0.11 -30.98
N PRO A 792 -12.24 -0.70 -31.81
CA PRO A 792 -12.81 -0.03 -33.00
C PRO A 792 -13.48 1.32 -32.69
N GLY A 793 -14.06 1.47 -31.49
CA GLY A 793 -14.65 2.71 -31.02
C GLY A 793 -13.62 3.83 -30.87
N LEU A 794 -12.42 3.52 -30.35
CA LEU A 794 -11.32 4.49 -30.27
C LEU A 794 -10.85 4.90 -31.67
N ALA A 795 -10.59 3.94 -32.56
CA ALA A 795 -10.17 4.20 -33.94
C ALA A 795 -11.16 5.10 -34.71
N SER A 796 -12.47 4.95 -34.46
CA SER A 796 -13.49 5.79 -35.09
C SER A 796 -13.52 7.24 -34.59
N ARG A 797 -13.11 7.49 -33.34
CA ARG A 797 -13.21 8.80 -32.67
C ARG A 797 -11.89 9.57 -32.71
N PHE A 798 -10.77 8.87 -32.64
CA PHE A 798 -9.41 9.42 -32.76
C PHE A 798 -8.95 9.38 -34.22
N THR A 799 -9.43 10.34 -35.01
CA THR A 799 -9.17 10.40 -36.46
C THR A 799 -7.87 11.11 -36.85
N ARG A 800 -7.20 11.74 -35.88
CA ARG A 800 -6.00 12.56 -36.12
C ARG A 800 -4.97 12.39 -35.02
N THR A 801 -3.71 12.26 -35.43
CA THR A 801 -2.54 12.16 -34.56
C THR A 801 -1.63 13.36 -34.82
N LEU A 802 -1.27 14.09 -33.77
CA LEU A 802 -0.25 15.14 -33.78
C LEU A 802 1.05 14.55 -33.25
N THR A 803 2.10 14.61 -34.08
CA THR A 803 3.43 14.08 -33.73
C THR A 803 4.31 15.19 -33.17
N PHE A 804 4.72 15.03 -31.92
CA PHE A 804 5.63 15.90 -31.18
C PHE A 804 7.06 15.36 -31.30
N ALA A 805 7.84 15.97 -32.19
CA ALA A 805 9.24 15.64 -32.38
C ALA A 805 10.11 16.09 -31.18
N ASP A 806 11.25 15.42 -31.01
CA ASP A 806 12.26 15.84 -30.04
C ASP A 806 12.86 17.19 -30.44
N TYR A 807 13.18 18.02 -29.44
CA TYR A 807 13.82 19.31 -29.66
C TYR A 807 15.26 19.13 -30.15
N ASP A 808 15.68 19.89 -31.15
CA ASP A 808 17.08 19.99 -31.52
C ASP A 808 17.91 20.72 -30.45
N ALA A 809 19.24 20.67 -30.55
CA ALA A 809 20.11 21.28 -29.54
C ALA A 809 19.90 22.81 -29.45
N ASP A 810 19.59 23.47 -30.58
CA ASP A 810 19.34 24.91 -30.63
C ASP A 810 17.98 25.27 -30.00
N GLU A 811 16.98 24.40 -30.15
CA GLU A 811 15.68 24.50 -29.47
C GLU A 811 15.83 24.30 -27.96
N LEU A 812 16.63 23.34 -27.50
CA LEU A 812 16.90 23.14 -26.07
C LEU A 812 17.63 24.33 -25.43
N VAL A 813 18.63 24.90 -26.12
CA VAL A 813 19.30 26.13 -25.67
C VAL A 813 18.30 27.29 -25.56
N ARG A 814 17.45 27.50 -26.57
CA ARG A 814 16.40 28.54 -26.53
C ARG A 814 15.39 28.34 -25.39
N ILE A 815 15.12 27.09 -24.99
CA ILE A 815 14.29 26.79 -23.82
C ILE A 815 14.99 27.22 -22.52
N VAL A 816 16.30 26.98 -22.39
CA VAL A 816 17.10 27.45 -21.24
C VAL A 816 17.18 28.97 -21.21
N GLU A 817 17.44 29.63 -22.35
CA GLU A 817 17.48 31.09 -22.46
C GLU A 817 16.16 31.73 -22.01
N ARG A 818 15.03 31.16 -22.43
CA ARG A 818 13.71 31.66 -22.03
C ARG A 818 13.45 31.48 -20.54
N GLN A 819 13.93 30.39 -19.94
CA GLN A 819 13.82 30.17 -18.50
C GLN A 819 14.71 31.11 -17.71
N ALA A 820 15.95 31.32 -18.17
CA ALA A 820 16.87 32.29 -17.60
C ALA A 820 16.23 33.67 -17.60
N LEU A 821 15.73 34.14 -18.75
CA LEU A 821 15.09 35.45 -18.87
C LEU A 821 13.86 35.59 -17.95
N ALA A 822 13.02 34.55 -17.85
CA ALA A 822 11.84 34.55 -16.99
C ALA A 822 12.19 34.68 -15.48
N HIS A 823 13.37 34.20 -15.08
CA HIS A 823 13.88 34.27 -13.71
C HIS A 823 14.95 35.34 -13.54
N GLN A 824 15.05 36.28 -14.50
CA GLN A 824 16.01 37.41 -14.49
C GLN A 824 17.49 37.01 -14.56
N TYR A 825 17.80 35.81 -15.03
CA TYR A 825 19.14 35.37 -15.39
C TYR A 825 19.48 35.67 -16.86
N ARG A 826 20.77 35.78 -17.17
CA ARG A 826 21.31 35.91 -18.53
C ARG A 826 22.44 34.90 -18.72
N LEU A 827 22.49 34.27 -19.88
CA LEU A 827 23.63 33.43 -20.27
C LEU A 827 24.78 34.34 -20.71
N ALA A 828 25.99 34.12 -20.18
CA ALA A 828 27.19 34.79 -20.68
C ALA A 828 27.42 34.44 -22.16
N GLU A 829 28.09 35.33 -22.91
CA GLU A 829 28.24 35.26 -24.38
C GLU A 829 28.78 33.90 -24.88
N GLN A 830 29.66 33.27 -24.10
CA GLN A 830 30.28 31.98 -24.45
C GLN A 830 29.47 30.76 -23.97
N THR A 831 28.58 30.94 -22.99
CA THR A 831 27.83 29.85 -22.34
C THR A 831 26.86 29.17 -23.29
N GLY A 832 26.18 29.93 -24.15
CA GLY A 832 25.21 29.38 -25.11
C GLY A 832 25.82 28.39 -26.11
N ALA A 833 27.05 28.65 -26.59
CA ALA A 833 27.75 27.77 -27.51
C ALA A 833 28.18 26.45 -26.84
N VAL A 834 28.63 26.52 -25.58
CA VAL A 834 29.00 25.32 -24.80
C VAL A 834 27.77 24.50 -24.45
N LEU A 835 26.68 25.17 -24.07
CA LEU A 835 25.39 24.54 -23.76
C LEU A 835 24.80 23.80 -24.98
N ARG A 836 24.94 24.37 -26.18
CA ARG A 836 24.62 23.68 -27.44
C ARG A 836 25.46 22.41 -27.62
N GLY A 837 26.77 22.51 -27.34
CA GLY A 837 27.68 21.36 -27.34
C GLY A 837 27.20 20.26 -26.40
N TYR A 838 26.90 20.62 -25.15
CA TYR A 838 26.35 19.73 -24.13
C TYR A 838 25.08 19.01 -24.62
N PHE A 839 24.07 19.74 -25.09
CA PHE A 839 22.82 19.13 -25.59
C PHE A 839 23.00 18.28 -26.86
N SER A 840 24.05 18.50 -27.64
CA SER A 840 24.33 17.68 -28.82
C SER A 840 24.96 16.31 -28.49
N THR A 841 25.55 16.18 -27.30
CA THR A 841 26.12 14.90 -26.80
C THR A 841 25.09 13.99 -26.12
N LEU A 842 23.92 14.52 -25.73
CA LEU A 842 22.89 13.73 -25.05
C LEU A 842 22.27 12.69 -25.99
N ALA A 843 22.21 11.44 -25.51
CA ALA A 843 21.60 10.34 -26.26
C ALA A 843 20.08 10.54 -26.43
N ARG A 844 19.64 10.66 -27.69
CA ARG A 844 18.22 10.85 -28.07
C ARG A 844 17.52 9.50 -28.22
N GLY A 845 17.21 8.87 -27.09
CA GLY A 845 16.46 7.62 -27.03
C GLY A 845 14.97 7.83 -26.69
N ALA A 846 14.20 6.74 -26.65
CA ALA A 846 12.75 6.73 -26.37
C ALA A 846 12.33 7.29 -24.99
N ARG A 847 13.28 7.68 -24.12
CA ARG A 847 13.02 8.29 -22.81
C ARG A 847 13.66 9.67 -22.65
N PHE A 848 14.12 10.27 -23.75
CA PHE A 848 14.77 11.57 -23.69
C PHE A 848 13.78 12.64 -23.19
N GLY A 849 14.18 13.38 -22.15
CA GLY A 849 13.32 14.30 -21.43
C GLY A 849 13.06 15.65 -22.11
N ASN A 850 13.69 15.96 -23.25
CA ASN A 850 13.47 17.17 -24.03
C ASN A 850 13.44 18.45 -23.17
N GLY A 851 12.34 19.22 -23.20
CA GLY A 851 12.20 20.44 -22.41
C GLY A 851 12.26 20.24 -20.89
N ARG A 852 11.98 19.02 -20.39
CA ARG A 852 12.23 18.65 -18.98
C ARG A 852 13.72 18.54 -18.70
N ALA A 853 14.49 17.97 -19.62
CA ALA A 853 15.96 17.93 -19.51
C ALA A 853 16.56 19.34 -19.58
N ALA A 854 16.05 20.22 -20.46
CA ALA A 854 16.46 21.62 -20.51
C ALA A 854 16.15 22.37 -19.19
N ARG A 855 14.98 22.13 -18.56
CA ARG A 855 14.65 22.66 -17.23
C ARG A 855 15.62 22.17 -16.16
N GLN A 856 15.95 20.89 -16.16
CA GLN A 856 16.89 20.32 -15.21
C GLN A 856 18.26 20.96 -15.35
N VAL A 857 18.76 21.10 -16.58
CA VAL A 857 20.05 21.76 -16.83
C VAL A 857 20.04 23.22 -16.37
N PHE A 858 18.95 23.95 -16.60
CA PHE A 858 18.82 25.32 -16.07
C PHE A 858 18.85 25.35 -14.53
N GLN A 859 18.13 24.43 -13.87
CA GLN A 859 18.14 24.32 -12.41
C GLN A 859 19.55 24.02 -11.89
N ASP A 860 20.23 23.02 -12.46
CA ASP A 860 21.58 22.64 -12.09
C ASP A 860 22.55 23.82 -12.28
N MET A 861 22.36 24.61 -13.34
CA MET A 861 23.13 25.83 -13.59
C MET A 861 22.87 26.91 -12.53
N THR A 862 21.62 27.11 -12.10
CA THR A 862 21.32 28.06 -11.02
C THR A 862 21.88 27.63 -9.66
N GLU A 863 21.87 26.32 -9.36
CA GLU A 863 22.44 25.78 -8.12
C GLU A 863 23.96 25.95 -8.08
N ARG A 864 24.65 25.66 -9.19
CA ARG A 864 26.11 25.85 -9.33
C ARG A 864 26.50 27.32 -9.30
N GLN A 865 25.72 28.19 -9.93
CA GLN A 865 25.92 29.64 -9.86
C GLN A 865 25.76 30.15 -8.43
N ALA A 866 24.76 29.69 -7.68
CA ALA A 866 24.56 30.08 -6.29
C ALA A 866 25.76 29.68 -5.42
N GLN A 867 26.33 28.48 -5.63
CA GLN A 867 27.57 28.05 -4.96
C GLN A 867 28.75 28.94 -5.31
N ARG A 868 28.98 29.18 -6.60
CA ARG A 868 30.08 30.06 -7.08
C ARG A 868 29.97 31.48 -6.54
N VAL A 869 28.77 32.06 -6.54
CA VAL A 869 28.54 33.44 -6.08
C VAL A 869 28.62 33.54 -4.55
N SER A 870 28.29 32.47 -3.81
CA SER A 870 28.44 32.45 -2.34
C SER A 870 29.89 32.57 -1.86
N GLU A 871 30.87 32.24 -2.72
CA GLU A 871 32.29 32.38 -2.42
C GLU A 871 32.84 33.79 -2.70
N VAL A 872 32.03 34.68 -3.30
CA VAL A 872 32.38 36.08 -3.58
C VAL A 872 31.98 36.96 -2.40
N ALA A 873 32.93 37.74 -1.87
CA ALA A 873 32.73 38.52 -0.63
C ALA A 873 31.72 39.68 -0.75
N ASP A 874 31.51 40.22 -1.96
CA ASP A 874 30.54 41.29 -2.24
C ASP A 874 30.06 41.16 -3.70
N PRO A 875 29.08 40.28 -3.99
CA PRO A 875 28.64 39.99 -5.35
C PRO A 875 27.83 41.16 -5.93
N THR A 876 28.14 41.51 -7.17
CA THR A 876 27.41 42.55 -7.91
C THR A 876 26.08 42.04 -8.46
N GLU A 877 25.20 42.96 -8.89
CA GLU A 877 23.93 42.60 -9.54
C GLU A 877 24.17 41.71 -10.78
N ASP A 878 25.22 42.00 -11.54
CA ASP A 878 25.60 41.20 -12.71
C ASP A 878 26.08 39.79 -12.31
N ASP A 879 26.81 39.63 -11.21
CA ASP A 879 27.22 38.31 -10.69
C ASP A 879 26.02 37.44 -10.30
N LEU A 880 24.97 38.06 -9.75
CA LEU A 880 23.73 37.40 -9.35
C LEU A 880 22.86 37.01 -10.55
N MET A 881 22.97 37.73 -11.67
CA MET A 881 22.18 37.50 -12.88
C MET A 881 22.89 36.65 -13.95
N GLU A 882 24.22 36.50 -13.91
CA GLU A 882 24.98 35.87 -14.99
C GLU A 882 25.26 34.37 -14.76
N LEU A 883 24.83 33.55 -15.74
CA LEU A 883 25.14 32.12 -15.85
C LEU A 883 26.31 31.89 -16.81
N THR A 884 27.39 31.34 -16.28
CA THR A 884 28.68 31.16 -16.96
C THR A 884 28.90 29.70 -17.37
N VAL A 885 29.99 29.44 -18.10
CA VAL A 885 30.36 28.07 -18.51
C VAL A 885 30.66 27.17 -17.30
N ALA A 886 31.17 27.73 -16.20
CA ALA A 886 31.48 26.99 -14.98
C ALA A 886 30.22 26.45 -14.28
N ASP A 887 29.06 27.01 -14.60
CA ASP A 887 27.79 26.63 -13.98
C ASP A 887 27.14 25.43 -14.73
N LEU A 888 27.65 25.00 -15.89
CA LEU A 888 27.09 23.83 -16.58
C LEU A 888 27.31 22.54 -15.78
N PRO A 889 26.36 21.59 -15.81
CA PRO A 889 26.51 20.26 -15.23
C PRO A 889 27.67 19.46 -15.86
N ASP A 890 28.42 18.73 -15.03
CA ASP A 890 29.52 17.88 -15.48
C ASP A 890 28.98 16.65 -16.24
N HIS A 891 29.67 16.25 -17.31
CA HIS A 891 29.34 15.03 -18.03
C HIS A 891 29.51 13.81 -17.11
N THR A 892 28.40 13.26 -16.64
CA THR A 892 28.37 11.95 -15.99
C THR A 892 27.98 10.94 -17.07
N GLU A 893 28.89 10.01 -17.39
CA GLU A 893 28.65 8.90 -18.35
C GLU A 893 27.50 7.98 -17.95
#